data_AF-A0A970A618-F1
#
_entry.id   AF-A0A970A618-F1
#
_cell.length_a   1.000
_cell.length_b   1.000
_cell.length_c   1.000
_cell.angle_alpha   90.00
_cell.angle_beta   90.00
_cell.angle_gamma   90.00
#
_symmetry.space_group_name_H-M   'P 1'
#
loop_
_entity.id
_entity.type
_entity.pdbx_description
1 polymer ?
#
loop_
_entity_poly.entity_id
_entity_poly.type
_entity_poly.pdbx_seq_one_letter_code
_entity_poly.pdbx_strand_id
1 'polypeptide(L)'
;MKNLLNSKRGYGIIIVILFMTVMFVLFAVYFKMQSAHSFLYSKHVRRSVASNLAEGVLNCIIAELDANRTFATHWNYDAKDTYTFKSPVKSRETSLGPIPNFKIGGVKNGIYYGSSDYGTFKAKFAPCFGGFENPKTKTLSESSMYTKAEIAVKTEAGKTSKDEPVCIKLSAILERRFPSAEHALYDGEVLDIGALGPYNSSPNEIRRARLYGHHSIFFTSKGAGDHGTELFEIEKIETPGMIRVTSDTDVKFSDNTSTVLCPENDSLNITAFNSFEGYLIDGTHGAHSIKLNRIPKERLLNYVQTYKKSSGVYIDSSTLPESEYRNPYDPQTKYYDLDFGEYRLTSEGEKLGSDDPKCIKEKNGEKIVVYSKVPLRIWGSPDKSITIYSEKDIVIAGDYNQKHSTRQVYKDNRYLDYATRIYNGKYNHKVGSLIMTEGRIIIDYSDPSLFAKNEIKPYFLWKLAESMNPYSQKIAGEIKTALAPPDPSERTAIFGVEENIDATGKLIPRLGTIAFLYNFPEVDEGGSYNANMEDLIAFFTPGTPKSIFPIKNTQGREELIEIIKDACRTNGDLTLAEQDEIFNFAWQKALEDRKEAPDEKCAIMEIIPHLFKDAAKDHRDGLFIPEMTINSFLISSEKRSSIWRQGNNSNKAMDEIGNVGDKKYIKPPGFIILRIYGGYARIGRKEPSYFISGEHTTKTGVLRRIVWDNTNLTNQDYRPLEQPVTHNVLTISETLITEKEYEEFSGKE
;
A
#
# COMPACT_ATOMS: atom_id res chain seq x y z
N MET A 1 5.48 -106.00 36.83
CA MET A 1 5.23 -104.58 37.19
C MET A 1 6.43 -103.98 37.93
N LYS A 2 7.58 -103.75 37.26
CA LYS A 2 8.77 -103.14 37.91
C LYS A 2 9.47 -102.04 37.09
N ASN A 3 8.88 -101.57 35.99
CA ASN A 3 9.53 -100.63 35.06
C ASN A 3 8.77 -99.31 34.81
N LEU A 4 7.93 -98.84 35.75
CA LEU A 4 7.09 -97.63 35.54
C LEU A 4 7.32 -96.49 36.54
N LEU A 5 8.47 -96.46 37.23
CA LEU A 5 8.77 -95.44 38.25
C LEU A 5 9.98 -94.53 37.96
N ASN A 6 10.60 -94.57 36.77
CA ASN A 6 11.85 -93.81 36.51
C ASN A 6 11.78 -92.62 35.52
N SER A 7 10.62 -92.16 35.03
CA SER A 7 10.58 -91.04 34.05
C SER A 7 10.12 -89.67 34.57
N LYS A 8 9.84 -89.50 35.87
CA LYS A 8 9.38 -88.20 36.43
C LYS A 8 10.47 -87.17 36.76
N ARG A 9 11.75 -87.45 36.46
CA ARG A 9 12.87 -86.49 36.69
C ARG A 9 13.21 -85.60 35.48
N GLY A 10 12.70 -85.90 34.27
CA GLY A 10 13.03 -85.15 33.04
C GLY A 10 12.23 -83.85 32.83
N TYR A 11 10.95 -83.84 33.22
CA TYR A 11 10.08 -82.67 33.01
C TYR A 11 10.37 -81.50 33.96
N GLY A 12 10.84 -81.78 35.18
CA GLY A 12 11.21 -80.72 36.14
C GLY A 12 12.39 -79.88 35.67
N ILE A 13 13.40 -80.51 35.04
CA ILE A 13 14.57 -79.81 34.50
C ILE A 13 14.19 -78.92 33.31
N ILE A 14 13.31 -79.40 32.43
CA ILE A 14 12.83 -78.63 31.27
C ILE A 14 12.04 -77.39 31.72
N ILE A 15 11.17 -77.52 32.73
CA ILE A 15 10.42 -76.39 33.29
C ILE A 15 11.36 -75.37 33.94
N VAL A 16 12.38 -75.80 34.68
CA VAL A 16 13.37 -74.92 35.30
C VAL A 16 14.21 -74.19 34.25
N ILE A 17 14.64 -74.87 33.18
CA ILE A 17 15.36 -74.24 32.07
C ILE A 17 14.48 -73.21 31.36
N LEU A 18 13.21 -73.53 31.10
CA LEU A 18 12.26 -72.60 30.48
C LEU A 18 12.07 -71.35 31.36
N PHE A 19 11.92 -71.53 32.67
CA PHE A 19 11.74 -70.44 33.63
C PHE A 19 13.00 -69.57 33.73
N MET A 20 14.19 -70.18 33.74
CA MET A 20 15.46 -69.44 33.71
C MET A 20 15.64 -68.68 32.38
N THR A 21 15.21 -69.24 31.26
CA THR A 21 15.29 -68.59 29.95
C THR A 21 14.35 -67.38 29.88
N VAL A 22 13.12 -67.52 30.36
CA VAL A 22 12.15 -66.40 30.43
C VAL A 22 12.63 -65.32 31.40
N MET A 23 13.17 -65.70 32.56
CA MET A 23 13.77 -64.75 33.50
C MET A 23 14.97 -64.03 32.88
N PHE A 24 15.86 -64.74 32.18
CA PHE A 24 17.00 -64.13 31.51
C PHE A 24 16.58 -63.13 30.43
N VAL A 25 15.55 -63.45 29.63
CA VAL A 25 14.97 -62.52 28.65
C VAL A 25 14.36 -61.30 29.33
N LEU A 26 13.61 -61.49 30.43
CA LEU A 26 13.03 -60.38 31.21
C LEU A 26 14.11 -59.50 31.84
N PHE A 27 15.18 -60.08 32.39
CA PHE A 27 16.33 -59.33 32.89
C PHE A 27 17.05 -58.58 31.77
N ALA A 28 17.24 -59.19 30.60
CA ALA A 28 17.84 -58.53 29.45
C ALA A 28 17.00 -57.34 28.96
N VAL A 29 15.66 -57.48 28.92
CA VAL A 29 14.73 -56.39 28.59
C VAL A 29 14.77 -55.30 29.67
N TYR A 30 14.78 -55.66 30.95
CA TYR A 30 14.89 -54.71 32.06
C TYR A 30 16.20 -53.92 32.01
N PHE A 31 17.35 -54.57 31.82
CA PHE A 31 18.64 -53.90 31.68
C PHE A 31 18.69 -53.00 30.44
N LYS A 32 18.08 -53.44 29.32
CA LYS A 32 18.00 -52.63 28.10
C LYS A 32 17.09 -51.41 28.27
N MET A 33 15.96 -51.55 28.98
CA MET A 33 15.09 -50.42 29.35
C MET A 33 15.79 -49.48 30.34
N GLN A 34 16.48 -50.00 31.35
CA GLN A 34 17.23 -49.20 32.32
C GLN A 34 18.37 -48.43 31.63
N SER A 35 19.11 -49.07 30.73
CA SER A 35 20.12 -48.45 29.86
C SER A 35 19.52 -47.36 28.96
N ALA A 36 18.38 -47.62 28.32
CA ALA A 36 17.69 -46.62 27.50
C ALA A 36 17.21 -45.43 28.35
N HIS A 37 16.75 -45.68 29.58
CA HIS A 37 16.35 -44.65 30.52
C HIS A 37 17.56 -43.83 30.99
N SER A 38 18.69 -44.46 31.30
CA SER A 38 19.95 -43.77 31.63
C SER A 38 20.51 -42.96 30.46
N PHE A 39 20.31 -43.40 29.21
CA PHE A 39 20.70 -42.65 28.02
C PHE A 39 19.90 -41.35 27.85
N LEU A 40 18.60 -41.36 28.21
CA LEU A 40 17.75 -40.16 28.23
C LEU A 40 18.20 -39.11 29.26
N TYR A 41 18.93 -39.51 30.32
CA TYR A 41 19.52 -38.59 31.30
C TYR A 41 20.96 -38.16 30.97
N SER A 42 21.50 -38.62 29.82
CA SER A 42 22.86 -38.27 29.41
C SER A 42 23.02 -36.75 29.22
N LYS A 43 24.25 -36.27 29.45
CA LYS A 43 24.61 -34.85 29.28
C LYS A 43 24.28 -34.32 27.86
N HIS A 44 24.38 -35.18 26.85
CA HIS A 44 24.05 -34.83 25.46
C HIS A 44 22.54 -34.62 25.25
N VAL A 45 21.69 -35.49 25.81
CA VAL A 45 20.24 -35.32 25.74
C VAL A 45 19.81 -34.07 26.50
N ARG A 46 20.34 -33.86 27.71
CA ARG A 46 20.07 -32.63 28.49
C ARG A 46 20.53 -31.36 27.79
N ARG A 47 21.67 -31.40 27.08
CA ARG A 47 22.10 -30.28 26.23
C ARG A 47 21.09 -30.02 25.11
N SER A 48 20.66 -31.05 24.38
CA SER A 48 19.64 -30.90 23.33
C SER A 48 18.31 -30.35 23.88
N VAL A 49 17.90 -30.77 25.08
CA VAL A 49 16.73 -30.21 25.77
C VAL A 49 16.94 -28.73 26.11
N ALA A 50 18.13 -28.35 26.59
CA ALA A 50 18.47 -26.96 26.87
C ALA A 50 18.41 -26.10 25.60
N SER A 51 18.95 -26.61 24.48
CA SER A 51 18.91 -25.95 23.16
C SER A 51 17.49 -25.74 22.69
N ASN A 52 16.65 -26.78 22.74
CA ASN A 52 15.24 -26.70 22.36
C ASN A 52 14.47 -25.73 23.26
N LEU A 53 14.78 -25.69 24.56
CA LEU A 53 14.19 -24.72 25.49
C LEU A 53 14.62 -23.29 25.13
N ALA A 54 15.90 -23.07 24.79
CA ALA A 54 16.39 -21.76 24.37
C ALA A 54 15.74 -21.28 23.07
N GLU A 55 15.56 -22.16 22.08
CA GLU A 55 14.81 -21.87 20.85
C GLU A 55 13.34 -21.58 21.14
N GLY A 56 12.71 -22.33 22.05
CA GLY A 56 11.35 -22.06 22.51
C GLY A 56 11.22 -20.67 23.14
N VAL A 57 12.19 -20.26 23.95
CA VAL A 57 12.25 -18.90 24.53
C VAL A 57 12.48 -17.85 23.46
N LEU A 58 13.33 -18.10 22.45
CA LEU A 58 13.52 -17.20 21.32
C LEU A 58 12.22 -16.96 20.55
N ASN A 59 11.45 -18.02 20.30
CA ASN A 59 10.12 -17.91 19.71
C ASN A 59 9.14 -17.10 20.57
N CYS A 60 9.22 -17.23 21.90
CA CYS A 60 8.43 -16.39 22.80
C CYS A 60 8.83 -14.91 22.69
N ILE A 61 10.14 -14.60 22.60
CA ILE A 61 10.62 -13.22 22.40
C ILE A 61 10.11 -12.66 21.07
N ILE A 62 10.18 -13.43 19.98
CA ILE A 62 9.65 -13.03 18.68
C ILE A 62 8.14 -12.76 18.77
N ALA A 63 7.38 -13.64 19.41
CA ALA A 63 5.94 -13.48 19.59
C ALA A 63 5.59 -12.24 20.42
N GLU A 64 6.38 -11.91 21.45
CA GLU A 64 6.23 -10.68 22.22
C GLU A 64 6.51 -9.43 21.37
N LEU A 65 7.56 -9.47 20.56
CA LEU A 65 7.91 -8.37 19.64
C LEU A 65 6.85 -8.17 18.55
N ASP A 66 6.27 -9.25 18.04
CA ASP A 66 5.17 -9.21 17.06
C ASP A 66 3.88 -8.66 17.69
N ALA A 67 3.58 -9.01 18.95
CA ALA A 67 2.43 -8.47 19.69
C ALA A 67 2.64 -7.00 20.09
N ASN A 68 3.85 -6.66 20.53
CA ASN A 68 4.23 -5.31 20.90
C ASN A 68 5.68 -5.01 20.53
N ARG A 69 5.87 -4.28 19.44
CA ARG A 69 7.20 -3.85 18.94
C ARG A 69 8.07 -3.05 19.92
N THR A 70 7.51 -2.56 21.01
CA THR A 70 8.24 -1.84 22.08
C THR A 70 8.52 -2.74 23.28
N PHE A 71 8.19 -4.02 23.21
CA PHE A 71 8.53 -5.01 24.21
C PHE A 71 10.03 -5.25 24.14
N ALA A 72 10.74 -4.92 25.20
CA ALA A 72 12.17 -5.06 25.32
C ALA A 72 12.51 -5.23 26.80
N THR A 73 13.71 -5.72 27.09
CA THR A 73 14.23 -5.79 28.46
C THR A 73 15.08 -4.58 28.82
N HIS A 74 15.71 -3.96 27.81
CA HIS A 74 16.59 -2.81 27.94
C HIS A 74 16.27 -1.79 26.84
N TRP A 75 16.67 -0.54 27.05
CA TRP A 75 16.42 0.53 26.07
C TRP A 75 17.14 0.28 24.74
N ASN A 76 18.39 -0.14 24.80
CA ASN A 76 19.20 -0.45 23.62
C ASN A 76 20.35 -1.41 23.94
N TYR A 77 20.83 -2.06 22.89
CA TYR A 77 22.10 -2.79 22.87
C TYR A 77 23.15 -1.96 22.13
N ASP A 78 24.26 -1.65 22.78
CA ASP A 78 25.37 -0.93 22.18
C ASP A 78 26.30 -1.91 21.45
N ALA A 79 26.21 -1.90 20.12
CA ALA A 79 27.01 -2.76 19.25
C ALA A 79 28.33 -2.11 18.77
N LYS A 80 28.61 -0.85 19.13
CA LYS A 80 29.78 -0.11 18.66
C LYS A 80 30.94 -0.13 19.65
N ASP A 81 30.67 0.13 20.92
CA ASP A 81 31.73 0.37 21.90
C ASP A 81 31.83 -0.76 22.93
N THR A 82 30.72 -1.06 23.61
CA THR A 82 30.79 -1.90 24.83
C THR A 82 30.19 -3.30 24.68
N TYR A 83 29.48 -3.61 23.60
CA TYR A 83 28.77 -4.88 23.41
C TYR A 83 27.85 -5.23 24.61
N THR A 84 27.20 -4.22 25.19
CA THR A 84 26.39 -4.35 26.41
C THR A 84 24.96 -3.86 26.25
N PHE A 85 24.05 -4.46 27.03
CA PHE A 85 22.69 -3.96 27.22
C PHE A 85 22.70 -2.72 28.12
N LYS A 86 22.05 -1.65 27.70
CA LYS A 86 21.99 -0.37 28.43
C LYS A 86 20.63 -0.15 29.05
N SER A 87 20.62 0.15 30.35
CA SER A 87 19.46 0.60 31.13
C SER A 87 18.22 -0.31 31.06
N PRO A 88 17.90 -1.07 32.12
CA PRO A 88 16.72 -1.92 32.13
C PRO A 88 15.44 -1.10 31.99
N VAL A 89 14.45 -1.62 31.27
CA VAL A 89 13.12 -0.99 31.19
C VAL A 89 12.29 -1.31 32.43
N LYS A 90 11.19 -0.58 32.60
CA LYS A 90 10.21 -0.86 33.67
C LYS A 90 9.60 -2.25 33.52
N SER A 91 9.28 -2.88 34.65
CA SER A 91 8.63 -4.19 34.68
C SER A 91 7.34 -4.18 33.86
N ARG A 92 7.09 -5.28 33.14
CA ARG A 92 5.94 -5.43 32.24
C ARG A 92 5.54 -6.91 32.19
N GLU A 93 4.24 -7.16 32.27
CA GLU A 93 3.67 -8.50 32.10
C GLU A 93 3.81 -9.00 30.66
N THR A 94 3.79 -10.32 30.47
CA THR A 94 3.80 -10.94 29.14
C THR A 94 2.54 -10.60 28.34
N SER A 95 2.70 -10.38 27.04
CA SER A 95 1.55 -10.21 26.12
C SER A 95 1.01 -11.55 25.62
N LEU A 96 1.70 -12.65 25.94
CA LEU A 96 1.38 -13.99 25.47
C LEU A 96 0.29 -14.63 26.35
N GLY A 97 -0.59 -15.38 25.71
CA GLY A 97 -1.55 -16.24 26.40
C GLY A 97 -0.88 -17.45 27.06
N PRO A 98 -1.66 -18.31 27.76
CA PRO A 98 -1.13 -19.51 28.38
C PRO A 98 -0.53 -20.45 27.32
N ILE A 99 0.72 -20.88 27.55
CA ILE A 99 1.43 -21.82 26.69
C ILE A 99 1.57 -23.15 27.44
N PRO A 100 1.14 -24.29 26.87
CA PRO A 100 1.32 -25.58 27.52
C PRO A 100 2.78 -25.83 27.91
N ASN A 101 3.01 -26.28 29.14
CA ASN A 101 4.33 -26.63 29.70
C ASN A 101 5.35 -25.48 29.75
N PHE A 102 4.89 -24.23 29.58
CA PHE A 102 5.70 -23.02 29.73
C PHE A 102 5.02 -22.06 30.72
N LYS A 103 5.81 -21.56 31.67
CA LYS A 103 5.42 -20.47 32.57
C LYS A 103 6.27 -19.27 32.24
N ILE A 104 5.63 -18.17 31.86
CA ILE A 104 6.28 -16.93 31.44
C ILE A 104 5.95 -15.84 32.46
N GLY A 105 6.97 -15.19 33.00
CA GLY A 105 6.84 -14.16 34.05
C GLY A 105 6.90 -12.72 33.55
N GLY A 106 7.00 -12.49 32.23
CA GLY A 106 7.21 -11.15 31.67
C GLY A 106 8.61 -10.61 31.94
N VAL A 107 8.74 -9.29 32.00
CA VAL A 107 10.00 -8.56 32.23
C VAL A 107 10.02 -7.98 33.63
N LYS A 108 11.10 -8.24 34.38
CA LYS A 108 11.39 -7.63 35.68
C LYS A 108 12.88 -7.33 35.80
N ASN A 109 13.23 -6.11 36.21
CA ASN A 109 14.62 -5.67 36.38
C ASN A 109 15.51 -5.94 35.14
N GLY A 110 14.96 -5.78 33.93
CA GLY A 110 15.68 -6.04 32.68
C GLY A 110 15.90 -7.51 32.35
N ILE A 111 15.19 -8.43 33.01
CA ILE A 111 15.23 -9.86 32.70
C ILE A 111 13.83 -10.33 32.31
N TYR A 112 13.76 -10.98 31.16
CA TYR A 112 12.62 -11.80 30.77
C TYR A 112 12.83 -13.21 31.27
N TYR A 113 11.91 -13.76 32.07
CA TYR A 113 12.13 -15.02 32.78
C TYR A 113 10.94 -15.96 32.72
N GLY A 114 11.24 -17.23 32.96
CA GLY A 114 10.22 -18.27 33.03
C GLY A 114 10.81 -19.66 33.26
N SER A 115 9.95 -20.65 33.16
CA SER A 115 10.30 -22.05 33.36
C SER A 115 9.46 -22.97 32.48
N SER A 116 9.97 -24.18 32.24
CA SER A 116 9.23 -25.31 31.71
C SER A 116 9.38 -26.50 32.65
N ASP A 117 8.76 -27.62 32.31
CA ASP A 117 8.93 -28.88 33.05
C ASP A 117 10.37 -29.43 32.97
N TYR A 118 11.23 -28.84 32.14
CA TYR A 118 12.58 -29.31 31.86
C TYR A 118 13.69 -28.35 32.31
N GLY A 119 13.34 -27.17 32.81
CA GLY A 119 14.32 -26.19 33.27
C GLY A 119 13.81 -24.75 33.39
N THR A 120 14.71 -23.84 33.73
CA THR A 120 14.45 -22.41 33.90
C THR A 120 15.24 -21.58 32.91
N PHE A 121 14.71 -20.41 32.53
CA PHE A 121 15.38 -19.51 31.59
C PHE A 121 15.37 -18.05 32.05
N LYS A 122 16.39 -17.32 31.61
CA LYS A 122 16.54 -15.87 31.76
C LYS A 122 16.97 -15.31 30.40
N ALA A 123 16.39 -14.19 29.97
CA ALA A 123 16.70 -13.59 28.69
C ALA A 123 16.82 -12.07 28.77
N LYS A 124 17.70 -11.53 27.92
CA LYS A 124 17.88 -10.11 27.65
C LYS A 124 17.71 -9.88 26.16
N PHE A 125 16.92 -8.90 25.79
CA PHE A 125 16.81 -8.44 24.42
C PHE A 125 16.47 -6.96 24.33
N ALA A 126 17.03 -6.31 23.32
CA ALA A 126 16.89 -4.88 23.07
C ALA A 126 17.24 -4.54 21.61
N PRO A 127 16.68 -3.45 21.06
CA PRO A 127 17.06 -2.96 19.74
C PRO A 127 18.55 -2.57 19.74
N CYS A 128 19.26 -2.94 18.68
CA CYS A 128 20.64 -2.53 18.46
C CYS A 128 20.67 -1.05 18.09
N PHE A 129 21.55 -0.27 18.74
CA PHE A 129 21.74 1.13 18.40
C PHE A 129 23.05 1.32 17.63
N GLY A 130 23.02 2.25 16.65
CA GLY A 130 24.23 2.75 16.01
C GLY A 130 24.57 2.17 14.62
N GLY A 131 23.68 1.46 13.94
CA GLY A 131 23.89 1.08 12.54
C GLY A 131 24.03 2.32 11.64
N PHE A 132 24.98 2.32 10.70
CA PHE A 132 25.05 3.33 9.65
C PHE A 132 24.02 2.99 8.57
N GLU A 133 23.25 3.98 8.12
CA GLU A 133 22.33 3.79 7.01
C GLU A 133 23.12 3.63 5.70
N ASN A 134 22.77 2.64 4.89
CA ASN A 134 23.39 2.45 3.59
C ASN A 134 22.71 3.36 2.54
N PRO A 135 23.46 4.22 1.83
CA PRO A 135 22.89 5.15 0.85
C PRO A 135 22.21 4.46 -0.35
N LYS A 136 22.48 3.16 -0.59
CA LYS A 136 21.88 2.37 -1.68
C LYS A 136 20.51 1.79 -1.34
N THR A 137 20.10 1.76 -0.07
CA THR A 137 18.86 1.14 0.42
C THR A 137 17.93 2.20 1.02
N LYS A 138 17.25 2.98 0.18
CA LYS A 138 16.37 4.07 0.63
C LYS A 138 15.07 3.54 1.23
N THR A 139 14.67 2.32 0.88
CA THR A 139 13.49 1.65 1.43
C THR A 139 13.68 1.18 2.88
N LEU A 140 14.93 1.01 3.35
CA LEU A 140 15.22 0.44 4.66
C LEU A 140 15.67 1.52 5.66
N SER A 141 15.56 1.19 6.94
CA SER A 141 16.07 2.01 8.05
C SER A 141 16.90 1.11 8.94
N GLU A 142 18.11 0.81 8.47
CA GLU A 142 19.01 -0.23 8.99
C GLU A 142 19.39 0.01 10.45
N SER A 143 19.47 1.28 10.86
CA SER A 143 19.71 1.67 12.25
C SER A 143 18.66 1.16 13.24
N SER A 144 17.48 0.80 12.76
CA SER A 144 16.33 0.36 13.57
C SER A 144 15.88 -1.07 13.27
N MET A 145 16.62 -1.81 12.45
CA MET A 145 16.23 -3.16 12.00
C MET A 145 16.63 -4.26 12.98
N TYR A 146 17.74 -4.11 13.71
CA TYR A 146 18.28 -5.25 14.46
C TYR A 146 17.88 -5.23 15.93
N THR A 147 17.58 -6.40 16.48
CA THR A 147 17.40 -6.64 17.91
C THR A 147 18.36 -7.73 18.35
N LYS A 148 19.15 -7.45 19.39
CA LYS A 148 20.01 -8.45 20.01
C LYS A 148 19.19 -9.21 21.05
N ALA A 149 19.29 -10.54 21.05
CA ALA A 149 18.74 -11.40 22.08
C ALA A 149 19.84 -12.30 22.67
N GLU A 150 19.85 -12.44 23.99
CA GLU A 150 20.66 -13.39 24.74
C GLU A 150 19.77 -14.16 25.70
N ILE A 151 19.86 -15.49 25.66
CA ILE A 151 19.01 -16.39 26.41
C ILE A 151 19.92 -17.35 27.17
N ALA A 152 19.85 -17.34 28.49
CA ALA A 152 20.48 -18.31 29.36
C ALA A 152 19.45 -19.33 29.82
N VAL A 153 19.76 -20.61 29.64
CA VAL A 153 18.91 -21.74 30.06
C VAL A 153 19.68 -22.61 31.03
N LYS A 154 18.97 -23.09 32.06
CA LYS A 154 19.44 -24.08 33.04
C LYS A 154 18.47 -25.24 33.09
N THR A 155 18.96 -26.45 32.81
CA THR A 155 18.18 -27.70 32.96
C THR A 155 18.31 -28.25 34.37
N GLU A 156 17.40 -29.13 34.76
CA GLU A 156 17.50 -29.84 36.04
C GLU A 156 18.74 -30.76 36.10
N ALA A 157 19.25 -30.94 37.31
CA ALA A 157 20.29 -31.93 37.59
C ALA A 157 19.79 -33.36 37.29
N GLY A 158 20.69 -34.25 36.90
CA GLY A 158 20.34 -35.64 36.63
C GLY A 158 19.98 -36.42 37.90
N LYS A 159 19.58 -37.69 37.76
CA LYS A 159 19.16 -38.53 38.89
C LYS A 159 20.30 -38.88 39.87
N THR A 160 21.57 -38.69 39.49
CA THR A 160 22.70 -38.98 40.39
C THR A 160 23.29 -37.71 40.98
N SER A 161 23.83 -37.80 42.20
CA SER A 161 24.48 -36.69 42.91
C SER A 161 25.74 -36.13 42.22
N LYS A 162 26.17 -36.73 41.10
CA LYS A 162 27.28 -36.30 40.25
C LYS A 162 26.83 -35.60 38.95
N ASP A 163 25.54 -35.59 38.66
CA ASP A 163 24.99 -35.03 37.44
C ASP A 163 24.70 -33.53 37.60
N GLU A 164 25.68 -32.69 37.31
CA GLU A 164 25.51 -31.23 37.29
C GLU A 164 24.43 -30.77 36.29
N PRO A 165 23.74 -29.64 36.56
CA PRO A 165 22.81 -29.03 35.62
C PRO A 165 23.54 -28.59 34.34
N VAL A 166 22.92 -28.78 33.18
CA VAL A 166 23.46 -28.26 31.92
C VAL A 166 22.94 -26.85 31.71
N CYS A 167 23.86 -25.89 31.62
CA CYS A 167 23.56 -24.50 31.32
C CYS A 167 24.09 -24.12 29.93
N ILE A 168 23.28 -23.44 29.15
CA ILE A 168 23.68 -22.90 27.84
C ILE A 168 23.31 -21.42 27.74
N LYS A 169 24.03 -20.71 26.89
CA LYS A 169 23.68 -19.38 26.40
C LYS A 169 23.48 -19.43 24.90
N LEU A 170 22.29 -19.02 24.46
CA LEU A 170 21.97 -18.77 23.06
C LEU A 170 22.04 -17.27 22.81
N SER A 171 22.78 -16.88 21.78
CA SER A 171 22.88 -15.49 21.31
C SER A 171 22.29 -15.41 19.91
N ALA A 172 21.34 -14.49 19.71
CA ALA A 172 20.67 -14.32 18.43
C ALA A 172 20.63 -12.84 18.01
N ILE A 173 20.65 -12.62 16.69
CA ILE A 173 20.31 -11.34 16.09
C ILE A 173 19.01 -11.53 15.33
N LEU A 174 18.00 -10.76 15.72
CA LEU A 174 16.70 -10.69 15.07
C LEU A 174 16.69 -9.49 14.12
N GLU A 175 16.22 -9.70 12.90
CA GLU A 175 15.97 -8.67 11.91
C GLU A 175 14.49 -8.34 11.89
N ARG A 176 14.16 -7.10 12.21
CA ARG A 176 12.83 -6.52 12.15
C ARG A 176 12.60 -5.92 10.77
N ARG A 177 11.52 -6.35 10.11
CA ARG A 177 11.11 -5.89 8.78
C ARG A 177 9.69 -5.35 8.78
N PHE A 178 9.44 -4.34 7.97
CA PHE A 178 8.14 -3.70 7.75
C PHE A 178 7.73 -3.85 6.28
N PRO A 179 7.13 -4.96 5.85
CA PRO A 179 6.94 -5.21 4.42
C PRO A 179 6.25 -4.09 3.66
N SER A 180 5.23 -3.47 4.27
CA SER A 180 4.53 -2.31 3.68
C SER A 180 5.37 -1.06 3.57
N ALA A 181 6.39 -0.90 4.41
CA ALA A 181 7.29 0.26 4.49
C ALA A 181 8.63 0.00 3.76
N GLU A 182 8.79 -1.15 3.11
CA GLU A 182 10.05 -1.55 2.48
C GLU A 182 9.86 -2.03 1.03
N HIS A 183 8.70 -2.59 0.71
CA HIS A 183 8.44 -3.21 -0.59
C HIS A 183 7.37 -2.42 -1.35
N ALA A 184 7.63 -2.18 -2.63
CA ALA A 184 6.61 -1.67 -3.54
C ALA A 184 5.52 -2.73 -3.75
N LEU A 185 5.94 -4.00 -3.90
CA LEU A 185 5.06 -5.13 -4.04
C LEU A 185 5.52 -6.25 -3.09
N TYR A 186 4.62 -6.67 -2.21
CA TYR A 186 4.78 -7.81 -1.33
C TYR A 186 3.52 -8.66 -1.45
N ASP A 187 3.59 -9.88 -1.97
CA ASP A 187 2.38 -10.73 -2.09
C ASP A 187 2.30 -11.81 -1.01
N GLY A 188 3.38 -12.04 -0.25
CA GLY A 188 3.42 -13.07 0.80
C GLY A 188 3.22 -14.52 0.32
N GLU A 189 2.90 -14.72 -0.97
CA GLU A 189 2.68 -15.99 -1.64
C GLU A 189 3.34 -15.97 -3.03
N VAL A 190 2.59 -15.67 -4.10
CA VAL A 190 3.06 -15.71 -5.49
C VAL A 190 2.92 -14.32 -6.08
N LEU A 191 4.04 -13.61 -6.11
CA LEU A 191 4.09 -12.31 -6.78
C LEU A 191 4.19 -12.55 -8.28
N ASP A 192 3.27 -11.99 -9.05
CA ASP A 192 3.39 -11.99 -10.50
C ASP A 192 3.17 -10.56 -10.97
N ILE A 193 4.27 -9.99 -11.45
CA ILE A 193 4.32 -8.60 -11.91
C ILE A 193 3.67 -8.45 -13.29
N GLY A 194 3.51 -9.56 -14.01
CA GLY A 194 2.78 -9.64 -15.27
C GLY A 194 1.28 -9.36 -15.17
N ALA A 195 0.70 -9.51 -13.99
CA ALA A 195 -0.69 -9.15 -13.72
C ALA A 195 -0.93 -7.65 -13.51
N LEU A 196 0.12 -6.83 -13.55
CA LEU A 196 0.00 -5.37 -13.64
C LEU A 196 -0.45 -4.91 -15.03
N GLY A 197 -0.71 -5.85 -15.94
CA GLY A 197 -1.79 -5.80 -16.91
C GLY A 197 -1.38 -5.48 -18.35
N PRO A 198 -2.09 -6.04 -19.32
CA PRO A 198 -1.81 -5.81 -20.73
C PRO A 198 -2.24 -4.42 -21.16
N TYR A 199 -1.24 -3.61 -21.55
CA TYR A 199 -1.46 -2.32 -22.21
C TYR A 199 -0.98 -2.38 -23.64
N ASN A 200 -1.82 -1.87 -24.55
CA ASN A 200 -1.58 -1.87 -26.00
C ASN A 200 -0.74 -0.69 -26.48
N SER A 201 -0.42 0.28 -25.60
CA SER A 201 0.27 1.52 -25.99
C SER A 201 1.62 1.73 -25.32
N SER A 202 1.84 1.21 -24.10
CA SER A 202 3.10 1.38 -23.35
C SER A 202 3.24 0.32 -22.25
N PRO A 203 4.47 -0.07 -21.87
CA PRO A 203 4.69 -1.00 -20.76
C PRO A 203 4.28 -0.39 -19.41
N ASN A 204 4.00 -1.28 -18.46
CA ASN A 204 3.95 -0.91 -17.04
C ASN A 204 5.35 -0.64 -16.53
N GLU A 205 5.46 0.21 -15.51
CA GLU A 205 6.74 0.46 -14.86
C GLU A 205 6.63 0.36 -13.34
N ILE A 206 7.58 -0.35 -12.74
CA ILE A 206 7.83 -0.35 -11.29
C ILE A 206 9.17 0.32 -11.03
N ARG A 207 9.21 1.27 -10.09
CA ARG A 207 10.42 2.07 -9.81
C ARG A 207 10.83 2.15 -8.35
N ARG A 208 12.14 2.28 -8.10
CA ARG A 208 12.77 2.55 -6.77
C ARG A 208 12.41 1.52 -5.70
N ALA A 209 12.15 0.29 -6.13
CA ALA A 209 11.36 -0.66 -5.38
C ALA A 209 12.17 -1.83 -4.81
N ARG A 210 11.60 -2.48 -3.79
CA ARG A 210 11.87 -3.88 -3.47
C ARG A 210 10.66 -4.74 -3.81
N LEU A 211 10.89 -5.95 -4.32
CA LEU A 211 9.87 -6.91 -4.72
C LEU A 211 10.00 -8.21 -3.92
N TYR A 212 8.87 -8.73 -3.40
CA TYR A 212 8.85 -9.96 -2.62
C TYR A 212 7.67 -10.89 -2.96
N GLY A 213 8.00 -12.15 -3.26
CA GLY A 213 7.06 -13.27 -3.32
C GLY A 213 7.60 -14.43 -2.49
N HIS A 214 6.77 -15.09 -1.67
CA HIS A 214 7.24 -16.16 -0.78
C HIS A 214 7.52 -17.46 -1.52
N HIS A 215 6.64 -17.89 -2.41
CA HIS A 215 6.79 -19.14 -3.18
C HIS A 215 7.44 -18.91 -4.54
N SER A 216 7.11 -17.81 -5.19
CA SER A 216 7.72 -17.47 -6.47
C SER A 216 7.46 -16.02 -6.86
N ILE A 217 8.33 -15.53 -7.75
CA ILE A 217 8.10 -14.30 -8.51
C ILE A 217 8.00 -14.67 -10.00
N PHE A 218 6.91 -14.28 -10.65
CA PHE A 218 6.71 -14.48 -12.08
C PHE A 218 6.83 -13.17 -12.86
N PHE A 219 7.63 -13.21 -13.93
CA PHE A 219 7.79 -12.16 -14.91
C PHE A 219 7.10 -12.62 -16.21
N THR A 220 6.12 -11.85 -16.70
CA THR A 220 5.36 -12.21 -17.92
C THR A 220 5.66 -11.31 -19.12
N SER A 221 5.07 -11.65 -20.27
CA SER A 221 5.55 -11.33 -21.61
C SER A 221 5.11 -10.03 -22.23
N LYS A 222 5.64 -9.80 -23.43
CA LYS A 222 5.12 -8.87 -24.44
C LYS A 222 4.27 -9.71 -25.41
N GLY A 223 3.04 -9.29 -25.69
CA GLY A 223 2.11 -9.95 -26.61
C GLY A 223 1.40 -8.92 -27.50
N ALA A 224 0.53 -9.37 -28.41
CA ALA A 224 -0.13 -8.47 -29.38
C ALA A 224 -0.98 -7.34 -28.75
N GLY A 225 -1.33 -7.45 -27.46
CA GLY A 225 -1.98 -6.39 -26.68
C GLY A 225 -1.34 -6.16 -25.31
N ASP A 226 -0.08 -6.54 -25.12
CA ASP A 226 0.61 -6.38 -23.84
C ASP A 226 2.05 -5.93 -24.10
N HIS A 227 2.43 -4.76 -23.62
CA HIS A 227 3.81 -4.28 -23.68
C HIS A 227 4.68 -4.72 -22.50
N GLY A 228 4.15 -5.51 -21.56
CA GLY A 228 4.88 -6.08 -20.44
C GLY A 228 5.09 -5.09 -19.29
N THR A 229 5.99 -5.45 -18.37
CA THR A 229 6.39 -4.62 -17.23
C THR A 229 7.90 -4.44 -17.24
N GLU A 230 8.36 -3.19 -17.10
CA GLU A 230 9.78 -2.83 -17.01
C GLU A 230 10.12 -2.36 -15.60
N LEU A 231 11.36 -2.62 -15.16
CA LEU A 231 11.80 -2.35 -13.80
C LEU A 231 12.96 -1.35 -13.77
N PHE A 232 12.83 -0.27 -12.99
CA PHE A 232 13.86 0.78 -12.88
C PHE A 232 14.26 1.13 -11.45
N GLU A 233 15.55 1.37 -11.23
CA GLU A 233 16.11 1.73 -9.92
C GLU A 233 15.75 0.70 -8.83
N ILE A 234 15.69 -0.58 -9.18
CA ILE A 234 15.29 -1.65 -8.25
C ILE A 234 16.38 -1.88 -7.20
N GLU A 235 15.99 -1.81 -5.93
CA GLU A 235 16.89 -2.03 -4.80
C GLU A 235 17.05 -3.51 -4.47
N LYS A 236 16.00 -4.32 -4.66
CA LYS A 236 16.08 -5.78 -4.49
C LYS A 236 14.88 -6.52 -5.08
N ILE A 237 15.15 -7.70 -5.63
CA ILE A 237 14.15 -8.71 -6.01
C ILE A 237 14.50 -9.98 -5.23
N GLU A 238 13.63 -10.39 -4.30
CA GLU A 238 13.95 -11.53 -3.44
C GLU A 238 12.77 -12.47 -3.23
N THR A 239 13.04 -13.78 -3.32
CA THR A 239 12.07 -14.84 -3.01
C THR A 239 12.79 -16.07 -2.45
N PRO A 240 12.36 -16.65 -1.32
CA PRO A 240 12.92 -17.92 -0.84
C PRO A 240 12.48 -19.11 -1.70
N GLY A 241 11.60 -18.89 -2.67
CA GLY A 241 11.22 -19.88 -3.68
C GLY A 241 11.96 -19.65 -4.99
N MET A 242 11.22 -19.57 -6.11
CA MET A 242 11.82 -19.46 -7.45
C MET A 242 11.44 -18.16 -8.16
N ILE A 243 12.37 -17.62 -8.95
CA ILE A 243 12.11 -16.57 -9.93
C ILE A 243 11.91 -17.24 -11.29
N ARG A 244 10.79 -16.97 -11.94
CA ARG A 244 10.48 -17.56 -13.24
C ARG A 244 10.07 -16.51 -14.23
N VAL A 245 10.63 -16.62 -15.43
CA VAL A 245 10.50 -15.62 -16.48
C VAL A 245 9.92 -16.32 -17.70
N THR A 246 8.81 -15.82 -18.24
CA THR A 246 8.23 -16.39 -19.46
C THR A 246 8.75 -15.72 -20.73
N SER A 247 9.55 -14.66 -20.58
CA SER A 247 9.84 -13.68 -21.64
C SER A 247 10.75 -12.55 -21.14
N ASP A 248 11.53 -11.99 -22.04
CA ASP A 248 12.47 -10.91 -21.79
C ASP A 248 11.86 -9.74 -21.02
N THR A 249 12.46 -9.44 -19.87
CA THR A 249 12.10 -8.31 -19.01
C THR A 249 13.35 -7.50 -18.68
N ASP A 250 13.32 -6.21 -19.03
CA ASP A 250 14.39 -5.29 -18.73
C ASP A 250 14.39 -4.89 -17.25
N VAL A 251 15.55 -5.03 -16.60
CA VAL A 251 15.74 -4.70 -15.18
C VAL A 251 16.94 -3.76 -15.03
N LYS A 252 16.70 -2.58 -14.47
CA LYS A 252 17.74 -1.64 -14.05
C LYS A 252 17.77 -1.53 -12.53
N PHE A 253 18.91 -1.84 -11.93
CA PHE A 253 19.11 -1.79 -10.48
C PHE A 253 19.48 -0.38 -9.99
N SER A 254 19.40 -0.17 -8.68
CA SER A 254 19.63 1.12 -8.03
C SER A 254 21.09 1.61 -8.08
N ASP A 255 22.04 0.74 -8.38
CA ASP A 255 23.44 1.08 -8.62
C ASP A 255 23.78 1.41 -10.09
N ASN A 256 22.75 1.51 -10.95
CA ASN A 256 22.85 1.70 -12.41
C ASN A 256 23.34 0.49 -13.21
N THR A 257 23.53 -0.67 -12.60
CA THR A 257 23.66 -1.91 -13.37
C THR A 257 22.32 -2.28 -14.00
N SER A 258 22.36 -3.02 -15.10
CA SER A 258 21.18 -3.41 -15.86
C SER A 258 21.36 -4.80 -16.43
N THR A 259 20.25 -5.53 -16.55
CA THR A 259 20.21 -6.87 -17.11
C THR A 259 18.87 -7.13 -17.79
N VAL A 260 18.81 -8.19 -18.58
CA VAL A 260 17.58 -8.72 -19.16
C VAL A 260 17.32 -10.08 -18.53
N LEU A 261 16.21 -10.21 -17.83
CA LEU A 261 15.74 -11.50 -17.34
C LEU A 261 14.97 -12.20 -18.45
N CYS A 262 15.30 -13.45 -18.73
CA CYS A 262 14.71 -14.28 -19.77
C CYS A 262 14.57 -15.74 -19.29
N PRO A 263 13.80 -16.60 -19.98
CA PRO A 263 13.65 -18.00 -19.58
C PRO A 263 14.97 -18.78 -19.45
N GLU A 264 16.03 -18.34 -20.14
CA GLU A 264 17.35 -18.98 -20.14
C GLU A 264 18.19 -18.66 -18.90
N ASN A 265 17.88 -17.59 -18.15
CA ASN A 265 18.64 -17.11 -17.00
C ASN A 265 17.81 -16.94 -15.71
N ASP A 266 16.68 -17.64 -15.61
CA ASP A 266 15.84 -17.69 -14.42
C ASP A 266 16.27 -18.78 -13.42
N SER A 267 15.54 -18.94 -12.31
CA SER A 267 15.88 -19.89 -11.25
C SER A 267 15.87 -21.36 -11.67
N LEU A 268 15.28 -21.73 -12.83
CA LEU A 268 15.34 -23.11 -13.33
C LEU A 268 16.72 -23.45 -13.91
N ASN A 269 17.47 -22.45 -14.35
CA ASN A 269 18.83 -22.61 -14.85
C ASN A 269 19.84 -22.09 -13.83
N ILE A 270 20.11 -22.90 -12.80
CA ILE A 270 21.01 -22.56 -11.68
C ILE A 270 22.37 -22.04 -12.16
N THR A 271 22.90 -22.59 -13.26
CA THR A 271 24.21 -22.17 -13.79
C THR A 271 24.20 -20.83 -14.53
N ALA A 272 23.06 -20.43 -15.10
CA ALA A 272 22.91 -19.17 -15.82
C ALA A 272 22.33 -18.05 -14.93
N PHE A 273 21.69 -18.41 -13.82
CA PHE A 273 21.16 -17.45 -12.86
C PHE A 273 22.30 -16.66 -12.20
N ASN A 274 22.25 -15.35 -12.34
CA ASN A 274 23.21 -14.44 -11.73
C ASN A 274 22.52 -13.66 -10.60
N SER A 275 23.10 -13.68 -9.41
CA SER A 275 22.52 -12.99 -8.25
C SER A 275 22.75 -11.48 -8.25
N PHE A 276 23.58 -10.98 -9.18
CA PHE A 276 23.96 -9.57 -9.32
C PHE A 276 24.32 -8.96 -7.95
N GLU A 277 25.33 -9.51 -7.27
CA GLU A 277 25.77 -9.03 -5.94
C GLU A 277 24.66 -8.97 -4.86
N GLY A 278 23.59 -9.76 -5.02
CA GLY A 278 22.49 -9.83 -4.08
C GLY A 278 21.31 -8.90 -4.39
N TYR A 279 21.30 -8.20 -5.52
CA TYR A 279 20.12 -7.46 -6.00
C TYR A 279 19.01 -8.41 -6.48
N LEU A 280 19.37 -9.61 -6.93
CA LEU A 280 18.46 -10.66 -7.40
C LEU A 280 18.76 -11.95 -6.65
N ILE A 281 17.84 -12.40 -5.78
CA ILE A 281 18.10 -13.60 -4.96
C ILE A 281 16.88 -14.52 -4.95
N ASP A 282 17.11 -15.79 -5.23
CA ASP A 282 16.13 -16.86 -5.07
C ASP A 282 16.45 -17.78 -3.87
N GLY A 283 15.65 -18.82 -3.66
CA GLY A 283 15.82 -19.76 -2.55
C GLY A 283 17.14 -20.52 -2.57
N THR A 284 17.68 -20.82 -3.75
CA THR A 284 18.96 -21.56 -3.89
C THR A 284 20.17 -20.67 -3.66
N HIS A 285 19.99 -19.35 -3.79
CA HIS A 285 21.05 -18.35 -3.62
C HIS A 285 20.93 -17.57 -2.29
N GLY A 286 20.15 -18.08 -1.33
CA GLY A 286 20.14 -17.60 0.06
C GLY A 286 19.09 -16.53 0.39
N ALA A 287 18.01 -16.41 -0.40
CA ALA A 287 16.92 -15.51 -0.07
C ALA A 287 16.22 -15.92 1.24
N HIS A 288 15.84 -14.92 2.04
CA HIS A 288 15.20 -15.15 3.33
C HIS A 288 13.67 -15.21 3.22
N SER A 289 13.07 -16.02 4.11
CA SER A 289 11.61 -16.06 4.25
C SER A 289 11.12 -14.90 5.12
N ILE A 290 10.27 -14.05 4.55
CA ILE A 290 9.57 -12.94 5.20
C ILE A 290 8.08 -13.28 5.15
N LYS A 291 7.46 -13.63 6.29
CA LYS A 291 6.04 -14.03 6.33
C LYS A 291 5.29 -13.28 7.41
N LEU A 292 4.36 -12.41 7.01
CA LEU A 292 3.52 -11.67 7.95
C LEU A 292 2.42 -12.55 8.57
N ASN A 293 2.28 -12.44 9.89
CA ASN A 293 1.43 -13.31 10.69
C ASN A 293 -0.05 -12.92 10.81
N ARG A 294 -0.40 -11.66 10.59
CA ARG A 294 -1.76 -11.09 10.49
C ARG A 294 -1.65 -9.61 10.79
N ILE A 295 -2.67 -8.84 10.47
CA ILE A 295 -2.76 -7.45 10.91
C ILE A 295 -3.05 -7.44 12.43
N PRO A 296 -2.40 -6.59 13.25
CA PRO A 296 -2.56 -6.57 14.70
C PRO A 296 -3.88 -5.88 15.14
N LYS A 297 -5.02 -6.44 14.76
CA LYS A 297 -6.35 -5.83 14.94
C LYS A 297 -6.73 -5.53 16.38
N GLU A 298 -6.35 -6.39 17.32
CA GLU A 298 -6.71 -6.22 18.74
C GLU A 298 -5.99 -5.00 19.33
N ARG A 299 -4.76 -4.76 18.90
CA ARG A 299 -3.96 -3.60 19.29
C ARG A 299 -4.54 -2.31 18.70
N LEU A 300 -4.93 -2.33 17.43
CA LEU A 300 -5.59 -1.20 16.79
C LEU A 300 -6.91 -0.85 17.49
N LEU A 301 -7.72 -1.86 17.83
CA LEU A 301 -8.95 -1.67 18.58
C LEU A 301 -8.69 -1.08 19.97
N ASN A 302 -7.72 -1.63 20.71
CA ASN A 302 -7.35 -1.13 22.03
C ASN A 302 -6.85 0.33 21.97
N TYR A 303 -6.05 0.67 20.96
CA TYR A 303 -5.60 2.05 20.74
C TYR A 303 -6.81 2.98 20.52
N VAL A 304 -7.72 2.61 19.62
CA VAL A 304 -8.91 3.42 19.32
C VAL A 304 -9.80 3.60 20.55
N GLN A 305 -9.97 2.55 21.37
CA GLN A 305 -10.74 2.61 22.61
C GLN A 305 -10.06 3.50 23.66
N THR A 306 -8.74 3.36 23.84
CA THR A 306 -7.95 4.13 24.80
C THR A 306 -7.93 5.62 24.45
N TYR A 307 -7.77 5.95 23.16
CA TYR A 307 -7.57 7.32 22.68
C TYR A 307 -8.80 7.91 21.98
N LYS A 308 -10.02 7.45 22.31
CA LYS A 308 -11.28 7.86 21.66
C LYS A 308 -11.51 9.38 21.61
N LYS A 309 -11.00 10.13 22.60
CA LYS A 309 -11.15 11.60 22.66
C LYS A 309 -10.09 12.36 21.86
N SER A 310 -8.93 11.76 21.61
CA SER A 310 -7.79 12.45 21.00
C SER A 310 -7.47 11.95 19.59
N SER A 311 -7.28 10.65 19.40
CA SER A 311 -6.68 10.08 18.17
C SER A 311 -7.44 8.86 17.63
N GLY A 312 -8.28 8.22 18.44
CA GLY A 312 -9.01 7.03 18.08
C GLY A 312 -10.37 7.34 17.46
N VAL A 313 -10.65 6.74 16.30
CA VAL A 313 -11.95 6.80 15.62
C VAL A 313 -12.46 5.38 15.40
N TYR A 314 -13.67 5.11 15.90
CA TYR A 314 -14.35 3.83 15.70
C TYR A 314 -15.52 4.06 14.74
N ILE A 315 -15.61 3.27 13.68
CA ILE A 315 -16.65 3.39 12.64
C ILE A 315 -17.48 2.11 12.59
N ASP A 316 -18.78 2.30 12.70
CA ASP A 316 -19.83 1.31 12.46
C ASP A 316 -20.92 1.88 11.53
N SER A 317 -21.99 1.12 11.31
CA SER A 317 -23.12 1.51 10.45
C SER A 317 -23.88 2.76 10.90
N SER A 318 -23.66 3.24 12.12
CA SER A 318 -24.30 4.45 12.66
C SER A 318 -23.39 5.69 12.58
N THR A 319 -22.11 5.49 12.26
CA THR A 319 -21.10 6.55 12.34
C THR A 319 -21.04 7.42 11.08
N LEU A 320 -21.26 6.81 9.91
CA LEU A 320 -21.20 7.44 8.60
C LEU A 320 -22.46 7.13 7.81
N PRO A 321 -22.87 7.99 6.85
CA PRO A 321 -23.94 7.67 5.92
C PRO A 321 -23.55 6.49 5.02
N GLU A 322 -24.54 5.70 4.63
CA GLU A 322 -24.38 4.66 3.61
C GLU A 322 -24.07 5.32 2.26
N SER A 323 -23.05 4.81 1.58
CA SER A 323 -22.66 5.25 0.23
C SER A 323 -23.73 4.89 -0.79
N GLU A 324 -23.88 5.73 -1.81
CA GLU A 324 -24.65 5.39 -3.03
C GLU A 324 -23.90 4.37 -3.90
N TYR A 325 -22.58 4.25 -3.71
CA TYR A 325 -21.74 3.31 -4.46
C TYR A 325 -22.19 1.86 -4.26
N ARG A 326 -22.17 1.10 -5.35
CA ARG A 326 -22.38 -0.34 -5.35
C ARG A 326 -21.26 -0.98 -6.13
N ASN A 327 -20.60 -1.95 -5.50
CA ASN A 327 -19.58 -2.73 -6.19
C ASN A 327 -20.26 -3.64 -7.23
N PRO A 328 -19.90 -3.57 -8.52
CA PRO A 328 -20.50 -4.43 -9.54
C PRO A 328 -20.30 -5.93 -9.30
N TYR A 329 -19.19 -6.31 -8.65
CA TYR A 329 -18.90 -7.71 -8.33
C TYR A 329 -19.53 -8.17 -7.01
N ASP A 330 -20.02 -7.23 -6.19
CA ASP A 330 -20.77 -7.50 -4.96
C ASP A 330 -21.80 -6.39 -4.67
N PRO A 331 -22.93 -6.36 -5.40
CA PRO A 331 -23.89 -5.27 -5.30
C PRO A 331 -24.67 -5.25 -3.98
N GLN A 332 -24.62 -6.33 -3.19
CA GLN A 332 -25.36 -6.45 -1.94
C GLN A 332 -24.63 -5.78 -0.77
N THR A 333 -23.30 -5.64 -0.87
CA THR A 333 -22.51 -5.01 0.17
C THR A 333 -22.71 -3.51 0.17
N LYS A 334 -23.03 -2.99 1.37
CA LYS A 334 -23.21 -1.57 1.64
C LYS A 334 -21.90 -0.97 2.11
N TYR A 335 -21.39 0.00 1.35
CA TYR A 335 -20.17 0.76 1.67
C TYR A 335 -20.51 2.06 2.39
N TYR A 336 -19.53 2.63 3.10
CA TYR A 336 -19.67 3.88 3.82
C TYR A 336 -18.57 4.85 3.40
N ASP A 337 -18.96 6.08 3.07
CA ASP A 337 -18.06 7.07 2.50
C ASP A 337 -17.26 7.77 3.62
N LEU A 338 -15.94 7.66 3.54
CA LEU A 338 -14.99 8.43 4.34
C LEU A 338 -14.30 9.44 3.42
N ASP A 339 -14.99 10.54 3.21
CA ASP A 339 -14.61 11.63 2.31
C ASP A 339 -13.72 12.65 3.03
N PHE A 340 -12.45 12.76 2.62
CA PHE A 340 -11.51 13.78 3.14
C PHE A 340 -11.63 15.15 2.43
N GLY A 341 -12.68 15.29 1.62
CA GLY A 341 -13.04 16.47 0.87
C GLY A 341 -12.20 16.67 -0.38
N GLU A 342 -12.76 17.48 -1.27
CA GLU A 342 -12.00 18.25 -2.25
C GLU A 342 -11.63 19.60 -1.61
N TYR A 343 -10.44 20.14 -1.92
CA TYR A 343 -10.05 21.44 -1.39
C TYR A 343 -10.95 22.56 -1.95
N ARG A 344 -11.56 23.39 -1.08
CA ARG A 344 -12.13 24.68 -1.45
C ARG A 344 -11.03 25.73 -1.51
N LEU A 345 -10.59 26.13 -2.71
CA LEU A 345 -9.83 27.37 -2.90
C LEU A 345 -10.82 28.53 -2.81
N THR A 346 -10.66 29.40 -1.81
CA THR A 346 -11.06 30.80 -1.97
C THR A 346 -9.84 31.60 -2.42
N SER A 347 -10.11 32.66 -3.17
CA SER A 347 -9.15 33.63 -3.71
C SER A 347 -8.35 34.40 -2.64
N GLU A 348 -8.60 34.18 -1.34
CA GLU A 348 -8.11 35.05 -0.27
C GLU A 348 -7.22 34.34 0.77
N GLY A 349 -6.84 33.07 0.59
CA GLY A 349 -5.92 32.40 1.52
C GLY A 349 -6.44 32.27 2.96
N GLU A 350 -7.75 32.46 3.19
CA GLU A 350 -8.37 32.24 4.48
C GLU A 350 -8.54 30.74 4.78
N LYS A 351 -8.20 30.34 6.01
CA LYS A 351 -8.42 28.99 6.54
C LYS A 351 -9.92 28.74 6.71
N LEU A 352 -10.60 28.15 5.72
CA LEU A 352 -11.80 27.37 6.04
C LEU A 352 -11.38 26.07 6.72
N GLY A 353 -12.03 25.74 7.83
CA GLY A 353 -11.66 24.62 8.69
C GLY A 353 -11.65 23.26 7.97
N SER A 354 -10.95 22.29 8.57
CA SER A 354 -10.77 20.92 8.08
C SER A 354 -11.95 20.32 7.30
N ASP A 355 -11.69 19.79 6.10
CA ASP A 355 -12.65 18.98 5.33
C ASP A 355 -12.60 17.49 5.73
N ASP A 356 -11.82 17.13 6.76
CA ASP A 356 -11.87 15.78 7.29
C ASP A 356 -13.32 15.45 7.71
N PRO A 357 -13.74 14.18 7.57
CA PRO A 357 -15.02 13.71 8.07
C PRO A 357 -15.23 14.15 9.52
N LYS A 358 -16.47 14.49 9.88
CA LYS A 358 -16.79 15.00 11.23
C LYS A 358 -16.20 14.13 12.35
N CYS A 359 -16.24 12.81 12.19
CA CYS A 359 -15.71 11.84 13.16
C CYS A 359 -14.18 11.94 13.36
N ILE A 360 -13.44 12.53 12.42
CA ILE A 360 -12.00 12.77 12.44
C ILE A 360 -11.70 14.24 12.80
N LYS A 361 -12.43 15.18 12.23
CA LYS A 361 -12.26 16.63 12.45
C LYS A 361 -12.30 17.03 13.93
N GLU A 362 -13.17 16.38 14.72
CA GLU A 362 -13.33 16.64 16.16
C GLU A 362 -12.17 16.10 17.02
N LYS A 363 -11.18 15.43 16.42
CA LYS A 363 -10.07 14.81 17.13
C LYS A 363 -8.91 15.78 17.30
N ASN A 364 -8.39 15.90 18.52
CA ASN A 364 -7.31 16.84 18.86
C ASN A 364 -5.89 16.29 18.61
N GLY A 365 -5.75 14.98 18.38
CA GLY A 365 -4.46 14.36 18.10
C GLY A 365 -3.93 14.72 16.70
N GLU A 366 -2.61 14.74 16.56
CA GLU A 366 -1.91 14.96 15.27
C GLU A 366 -1.86 13.70 14.40
N LYS A 367 -2.12 12.54 15.01
CA LYS A 367 -2.14 11.23 14.36
C LYS A 367 -3.45 10.53 14.69
N ILE A 368 -4.13 10.04 13.67
CA ILE A 368 -5.46 9.45 13.74
C ILE A 368 -5.38 7.97 13.40
N VAL A 369 -6.02 7.14 14.23
CA VAL A 369 -6.21 5.71 13.95
C VAL A 369 -7.70 5.46 13.82
N VAL A 370 -8.11 5.01 12.65
CA VAL A 370 -9.48 4.63 12.33
C VAL A 370 -9.60 3.11 12.38
N TYR A 371 -10.57 2.61 13.13
CA TYR A 371 -10.95 1.21 13.17
C TYR A 371 -12.39 1.08 12.69
N SER A 372 -12.60 0.39 11.57
CA SER A 372 -13.92 0.20 10.95
C SER A 372 -14.40 -1.24 11.03
N LYS A 373 -15.67 -1.40 11.42
CA LYS A 373 -16.41 -2.67 11.34
C LYS A 373 -17.13 -2.86 10.01
N VAL A 374 -17.29 -1.78 9.24
CA VAL A 374 -18.00 -1.74 7.96
C VAL A 374 -17.02 -1.51 6.80
N PRO A 375 -17.34 -1.93 5.58
CA PRO A 375 -16.49 -1.63 4.43
C PRO A 375 -16.54 -0.13 4.13
N LEU A 376 -15.39 0.42 3.73
CA LEU A 376 -15.22 1.85 3.52
C LEU A 376 -14.99 2.16 2.05
N ARG A 377 -15.45 3.33 1.61
CA ARG A 377 -15.05 3.96 0.36
C ARG A 377 -14.36 5.28 0.69
N ILE A 378 -13.14 5.47 0.21
CA ILE A 378 -12.26 6.58 0.64
C ILE A 378 -11.69 7.31 -0.56
N TRP A 379 -11.54 8.63 -0.44
CA TRP A 379 -10.86 9.52 -1.39
C TRP A 379 -10.57 10.87 -0.70
N GLY A 380 -9.82 11.74 -1.37
CA GLY A 380 -9.43 13.04 -0.86
C GLY A 380 -8.11 13.02 -0.09
N SER A 381 -7.77 14.15 0.54
CA SER A 381 -6.47 14.34 1.20
C SER A 381 -6.68 14.55 2.69
N PRO A 382 -6.23 13.65 3.59
CA PRO A 382 -6.40 13.84 5.03
C PRO A 382 -5.54 15.00 5.55
N ASP A 383 -6.01 15.73 6.55
CA ASP A 383 -5.26 16.84 7.16
C ASP A 383 -4.14 16.39 8.11
N LYS A 384 -4.21 15.13 8.57
CA LYS A 384 -3.38 14.56 9.65
C LYS A 384 -2.86 13.18 9.28
N SER A 385 -1.77 12.72 9.93
CA SER A 385 -1.33 11.33 9.76
C SER A 385 -2.49 10.40 10.04
N ILE A 386 -2.73 9.44 9.16
CA ILE A 386 -3.88 8.56 9.30
C ILE A 386 -3.49 7.10 9.11
N THR A 387 -4.05 6.26 9.95
CA THR A 387 -4.00 4.81 9.81
C THR A 387 -5.44 4.31 9.79
N ILE A 388 -5.87 3.79 8.63
CA ILE A 388 -7.22 3.27 8.43
C ILE A 388 -7.14 1.76 8.45
N TYR A 389 -7.84 1.15 9.40
CA TYR A 389 -8.04 -0.29 9.47
C TYR A 389 -9.52 -0.63 9.29
N SER A 390 -9.81 -1.60 8.43
CA SER A 390 -11.17 -2.15 8.27
C SER A 390 -11.18 -3.67 8.41
N GLU A 391 -12.20 -4.21 9.07
CA GLU A 391 -12.48 -5.66 9.07
C GLU A 391 -13.03 -6.16 7.73
N LYS A 392 -13.39 -5.25 6.82
CA LYS A 392 -14.02 -5.49 5.52
C LYS A 392 -13.28 -4.73 4.42
N ASP A 393 -13.69 -4.90 3.17
CA ASP A 393 -13.05 -4.26 2.02
C ASP A 393 -12.97 -2.73 2.17
N ILE A 394 -11.91 -2.16 1.58
CA ILE A 394 -11.73 -0.72 1.43
C ILE A 394 -11.64 -0.41 -0.06
N VAL A 395 -12.51 0.47 -0.55
CA VAL A 395 -12.50 0.99 -1.91
C VAL A 395 -11.82 2.35 -1.92
N ILE A 396 -10.79 2.54 -2.74
CA ILE A 396 -10.18 3.84 -3.00
C ILE A 396 -10.78 4.36 -4.31
N ALA A 397 -11.58 5.42 -4.24
CA ALA A 397 -12.48 5.83 -5.32
C ALA A 397 -12.00 7.06 -6.13
N GLY A 398 -10.91 7.70 -5.71
CA GLY A 398 -10.33 8.83 -6.41
C GLY A 398 -8.92 9.14 -5.92
N ASP A 399 -8.46 10.36 -6.18
CA ASP A 399 -7.18 10.84 -5.66
C ASP A 399 -7.15 10.71 -4.15
N TYR A 400 -6.08 10.12 -3.61
CA TYR A 400 -5.97 9.88 -2.18
C TYR A 400 -4.60 10.31 -1.62
N ASN A 401 -4.64 11.19 -0.62
CA ASN A 401 -3.46 11.77 0.04
C ASN A 401 -2.47 12.46 -0.91
N GLN A 402 -2.94 12.86 -2.09
CA GLN A 402 -2.19 13.68 -3.04
C GLN A 402 -2.43 15.17 -2.75
N LYS A 403 -1.40 16.00 -2.97
CA LYS A 403 -1.59 17.45 -2.94
C LYS A 403 -2.14 17.92 -4.29
N HIS A 404 -3.31 18.55 -4.27
CA HIS A 404 -4.01 19.03 -5.47
C HIS A 404 -3.21 20.05 -6.30
N SER A 405 -2.40 20.90 -5.65
CA SER A 405 -1.59 21.91 -6.35
C SER A 405 -0.28 21.35 -6.92
N THR A 406 -0.08 20.04 -6.89
CA THR A 406 1.11 19.43 -7.46
C THR A 406 1.07 19.63 -8.96
N ARG A 407 2.02 20.39 -9.49
CA ARG A 407 2.18 20.60 -10.92
C ARG A 407 2.45 19.25 -11.59
N GLN A 408 1.57 18.80 -12.48
CA GLN A 408 1.70 17.53 -13.20
C GLN A 408 2.56 17.65 -14.46
N VAL A 409 3.63 18.44 -14.39
CA VAL A 409 4.53 18.62 -15.52
C VAL A 409 5.39 17.38 -15.64
N TYR A 410 5.29 16.66 -16.76
CA TYR A 410 6.08 15.48 -17.02
C TYR A 410 7.42 15.82 -17.67
N LYS A 411 8.45 15.00 -17.42
CA LYS A 411 9.74 15.15 -18.10
C LYS A 411 9.70 14.76 -19.58
N ASP A 412 8.81 13.83 -19.95
CA ASP A 412 8.64 13.30 -21.30
C ASP A 412 7.24 12.72 -21.53
N ASN A 413 6.95 12.35 -22.79
CA ASN A 413 5.68 11.73 -23.23
C ASN A 413 5.43 10.31 -22.70
N ARG A 414 6.33 9.74 -21.86
CA ARG A 414 6.08 8.43 -21.22
C ARG A 414 5.32 8.58 -19.90
N TYR A 415 5.12 9.82 -19.45
CA TYR A 415 4.38 10.20 -18.24
C TYR A 415 4.92 9.51 -16.97
N LEU A 416 6.26 9.39 -16.90
CA LEU A 416 6.93 8.60 -15.87
C LEU A 416 7.22 9.41 -14.61
N ASP A 417 8.04 10.44 -14.80
CA ASP A 417 8.47 11.33 -13.74
C ASP A 417 7.81 12.69 -13.97
N TYR A 418 7.32 13.27 -12.89
CA TYR A 418 7.16 14.70 -12.89
C TYR A 418 8.54 15.37 -12.95
N ALA A 419 8.62 16.47 -13.68
CA ALA A 419 9.73 17.41 -13.63
C ALA A 419 9.79 18.13 -12.27
N THR A 420 8.67 18.17 -11.56
CA THR A 420 8.49 18.85 -10.28
C THR A 420 8.56 17.88 -9.10
N ARG A 421 8.93 18.41 -7.94
CA ARG A 421 8.87 17.66 -6.69
C ARG A 421 7.42 17.54 -6.21
N ILE A 422 7.04 16.34 -5.83
CA ILE A 422 5.70 16.03 -5.32
C ILE A 422 5.62 16.35 -3.82
N TYR A 423 4.44 16.75 -3.39
CA TYR A 423 4.09 16.90 -1.99
C TYR A 423 2.80 16.13 -1.71
N ASN A 424 2.63 15.66 -0.48
CA ASN A 424 1.41 15.06 0.06
C ASN A 424 0.78 15.95 1.12
N GLY A 425 -0.50 15.70 1.42
CA GLY A 425 -1.29 16.48 2.38
C GLY A 425 -1.69 17.87 1.85
N LYS A 426 -2.62 18.54 2.56
CA LYS A 426 -3.19 19.83 2.12
C LYS A 426 -2.27 21.05 2.29
N TYR A 427 -1.42 21.09 3.32
CA TYR A 427 -0.71 22.33 3.74
C TYR A 427 0.82 22.27 3.60
N ASN A 428 1.36 21.58 2.60
CA ASN A 428 2.82 21.32 2.47
C ASN A 428 3.44 20.56 3.65
N HIS A 429 2.61 20.01 4.54
CA HIS A 429 3.04 19.08 5.58
C HIS A 429 2.89 17.68 5.03
N LYS A 430 3.96 16.88 5.08
CA LYS A 430 3.87 15.48 4.64
C LYS A 430 2.83 14.78 5.49
N VAL A 431 1.86 14.11 4.84
CA VAL A 431 0.79 13.35 5.49
C VAL A 431 0.89 11.84 5.25
N GLY A 432 0.88 11.08 6.34
CA GLY A 432 1.43 9.74 6.41
C GLY A 432 0.26 8.82 6.49
N SER A 433 0.03 8.08 5.42
CA SER A 433 -1.15 7.24 5.28
C SER A 433 -0.77 5.77 5.25
N LEU A 434 -1.50 4.99 6.05
CA LEU A 434 -1.49 3.54 6.03
C LEU A 434 -2.94 3.05 5.97
N ILE A 435 -3.24 2.27 4.95
CA ILE A 435 -4.54 1.62 4.76
C ILE A 435 -4.33 0.13 4.95
N MET A 436 -5.12 -0.46 5.83
CA MET A 436 -5.07 -1.85 6.20
C MET A 436 -6.47 -2.46 6.18
N THR A 437 -6.59 -3.65 5.65
CA THR A 437 -7.86 -4.38 5.67
C THR A 437 -7.68 -5.88 5.81
N GLU A 438 -8.61 -6.48 6.53
CA GLU A 438 -8.82 -7.93 6.56
C GLU A 438 -9.43 -8.47 5.26
N GLY A 439 -10.03 -7.59 4.45
CA GLY A 439 -10.56 -7.85 3.12
C GLY A 439 -9.55 -7.48 2.02
N ARG A 440 -10.07 -6.88 0.94
CA ARG A 440 -9.33 -6.31 -0.19
C ARG A 440 -9.27 -4.80 -0.14
N ILE A 441 -8.20 -4.28 -0.75
CA ILE A 441 -8.14 -2.88 -1.17
C ILE A 441 -8.49 -2.86 -2.66
N ILE A 442 -9.59 -2.21 -3.00
CA ILE A 442 -10.13 -2.13 -4.36
C ILE A 442 -9.90 -0.72 -4.88
N ILE A 443 -9.28 -0.58 -6.04
CA ILE A 443 -9.08 0.72 -6.69
C ILE A 443 -10.23 0.93 -7.67
N ASP A 444 -11.12 1.87 -7.37
CA ASP A 444 -12.25 2.21 -8.22
C ASP A 444 -11.99 3.54 -8.93
N TYR A 445 -11.77 3.47 -10.23
CA TYR A 445 -11.62 4.64 -11.10
C TYR A 445 -12.83 4.81 -12.02
N SER A 446 -13.95 4.15 -11.74
CA SER A 446 -15.15 4.25 -12.59
C SER A 446 -15.80 5.63 -12.61
N ASP A 447 -15.47 6.49 -11.65
CA ASP A 447 -16.01 7.84 -11.51
C ASP A 447 -14.92 8.92 -11.60
N PRO A 448 -14.72 9.53 -12.79
CA PRO A 448 -13.70 10.55 -13.00
C PRO A 448 -13.91 11.82 -12.18
N SER A 449 -15.12 12.06 -11.64
CA SER A 449 -15.34 13.27 -10.83
C SER A 449 -14.49 13.28 -9.57
N LEU A 450 -14.04 12.12 -9.09
CA LEU A 450 -13.27 11.98 -7.85
C LEU A 450 -11.76 12.13 -8.03
N PHE A 451 -11.25 12.22 -9.26
CA PHE A 451 -9.81 12.36 -9.51
C PHE A 451 -9.46 13.35 -10.63
N ALA A 452 -10.31 13.55 -11.65
CA ALA A 452 -9.93 14.29 -12.85
C ALA A 452 -10.26 15.80 -12.82
N LYS A 453 -10.75 16.34 -11.69
CA LYS A 453 -11.25 17.72 -11.61
C LYS A 453 -10.16 18.76 -11.94
N ASN A 454 -8.93 18.50 -11.51
CA ASN A 454 -7.81 19.44 -11.68
C ASN A 454 -7.33 19.50 -13.13
N GLU A 455 -7.46 18.41 -13.86
CA GLU A 455 -7.12 18.27 -15.28
C GLU A 455 -8.27 18.80 -16.16
N ILE A 456 -9.52 18.55 -15.75
CA ILE A 456 -10.72 19.02 -16.45
C ILE A 456 -10.84 20.54 -16.38
N LYS A 457 -10.60 21.18 -15.23
CA LYS A 457 -10.82 22.64 -15.07
C LYS A 457 -10.11 23.51 -16.11
N PRO A 458 -8.77 23.44 -16.28
CA PRO A 458 -8.08 24.26 -17.28
C PRO A 458 -8.54 23.93 -18.70
N TYR A 459 -8.82 22.65 -18.98
CA TYR A 459 -9.32 22.22 -20.29
C TYR A 459 -10.73 22.76 -20.59
N PHE A 460 -11.64 22.68 -19.62
CA PHE A 460 -12.99 23.22 -19.69
C PHE A 460 -12.94 24.71 -20.00
N LEU A 461 -12.15 25.48 -19.25
CA LEU A 461 -12.05 26.93 -19.44
C LEU A 461 -11.49 27.27 -20.82
N TRP A 462 -10.44 26.55 -21.26
CA TRP A 462 -9.89 26.73 -22.60
C TRP A 462 -10.92 26.44 -23.70
N LYS A 463 -11.64 25.31 -23.61
CA LYS A 463 -12.65 24.95 -24.61
C LYS A 463 -13.88 25.86 -24.58
N LEU A 464 -14.25 26.35 -23.40
CA LEU A 464 -15.27 27.38 -23.26
C LEU A 464 -14.85 28.66 -24.00
N ALA A 465 -13.61 29.11 -23.80
CA ALA A 465 -13.08 30.28 -24.51
C ALA A 465 -12.96 30.06 -26.04
N GLU A 466 -12.61 28.84 -26.49
CA GLU A 466 -12.66 28.49 -27.92
C GLU A 466 -14.09 28.56 -28.48
N SER A 467 -15.10 28.15 -27.71
CA SER A 467 -16.52 28.28 -28.11
C SER A 467 -16.99 29.73 -28.23
N MET A 468 -16.26 30.68 -27.63
CA MET A 468 -16.55 32.11 -27.71
C MET A 468 -15.99 32.77 -28.98
N ASN A 469 -15.46 31.98 -29.92
CA ASN A 469 -14.96 32.38 -31.24
C ASN A 469 -13.75 33.33 -31.20
N PRO A 470 -12.52 32.82 -30.94
CA PRO A 470 -11.29 33.60 -31.07
C PRO A 470 -11.11 34.17 -32.47
N TYR A 471 -10.77 35.45 -32.56
CA TYR A 471 -10.65 36.16 -33.84
C TYR A 471 -9.50 35.64 -34.73
N SER A 472 -8.49 35.00 -34.14
CA SER A 472 -7.38 34.39 -34.88
C SER A 472 -6.76 33.20 -34.14
N GLN A 473 -6.00 32.37 -34.88
CA GLN A 473 -5.22 31.26 -34.30
C GLN A 473 -4.15 31.74 -33.30
N LYS A 474 -3.60 32.94 -33.52
CA LYS A 474 -2.65 33.55 -32.57
C LYS A 474 -3.33 33.82 -31.23
N ILE A 475 -4.51 34.42 -31.26
CA ILE A 475 -5.31 34.71 -30.06
C ILE A 475 -5.73 33.40 -29.37
N ALA A 476 -6.12 32.37 -30.13
CA ALA A 476 -6.43 31.06 -29.57
C ALA A 476 -5.24 30.44 -28.80
N GLY A 477 -4.02 30.59 -29.32
CA GLY A 477 -2.79 30.15 -28.63
C GLY A 477 -2.47 30.96 -27.37
N GLU A 478 -2.68 32.27 -27.40
CA GLU A 478 -2.55 33.15 -26.23
C GLU A 478 -3.54 32.76 -25.13
N ILE A 479 -4.80 32.52 -25.49
CA ILE A 479 -5.87 32.07 -24.58
C ILE A 479 -5.53 30.72 -23.95
N LYS A 480 -5.05 29.76 -24.75
CA LYS A 480 -4.62 28.45 -24.23
C LYS A 480 -3.52 28.62 -23.17
N THR A 481 -2.54 29.48 -23.43
CA THR A 481 -1.44 29.74 -22.48
C THR A 481 -1.93 30.43 -21.20
N ALA A 482 -2.90 31.34 -21.33
CA ALA A 482 -3.51 32.04 -20.20
C ALA A 482 -4.34 31.11 -19.30
N LEU A 483 -5.05 30.14 -19.88
CA LEU A 483 -6.02 29.29 -19.16
C LEU A 483 -5.47 27.93 -18.74
N ALA A 484 -4.51 27.40 -19.49
CA ALA A 484 -3.83 26.14 -19.22
C ALA A 484 -2.29 26.35 -19.16
N PRO A 485 -1.78 27.19 -18.25
CA PRO A 485 -0.35 27.27 -17.98
C PRO A 485 0.17 25.98 -17.30
N PRO A 486 1.45 25.59 -17.49
CA PRO A 486 2.04 24.45 -16.80
C PRO A 486 1.97 24.53 -15.28
N ASP A 487 1.95 25.75 -14.73
CA ASP A 487 1.60 26.01 -13.34
C ASP A 487 0.17 26.56 -13.22
N PRO A 488 -0.79 25.80 -12.67
CA PRO A 488 -2.17 26.25 -12.55
C PRO A 488 -2.36 27.57 -11.77
N SER A 489 -1.42 27.95 -10.88
CA SER A 489 -1.46 29.26 -10.19
C SER A 489 -1.08 30.46 -11.05
N GLU A 490 -0.51 30.24 -12.24
CA GLU A 490 -0.16 31.31 -13.18
C GLU A 490 -1.32 31.64 -14.15
N ARG A 491 -2.52 31.09 -13.93
CA ARG A 491 -3.70 31.36 -14.76
C ARG A 491 -4.05 32.85 -14.73
N THR A 492 -4.43 33.41 -15.87
CA THR A 492 -4.80 34.83 -16.00
C THR A 492 -6.23 35.05 -16.50
N ALA A 493 -6.70 36.29 -16.40
CA ALA A 493 -7.99 36.71 -16.96
C ALA A 493 -8.00 36.59 -18.50
N ILE A 494 -9.20 36.43 -19.08
CA ILE A 494 -9.38 36.42 -20.53
C ILE A 494 -9.94 37.76 -20.97
N PHE A 495 -9.18 38.49 -21.78
CA PHE A 495 -9.66 39.73 -22.39
C PHE A 495 -10.45 39.42 -23.65
N GLY A 496 -11.74 39.79 -23.68
CA GLY A 496 -12.63 39.59 -24.83
C GLY A 496 -12.48 40.65 -25.91
N VAL A 497 -11.91 41.81 -25.57
CA VAL A 497 -11.65 42.95 -26.44
C VAL A 497 -10.22 43.48 -26.23
N GLU A 498 -9.64 44.11 -27.25
CA GLU A 498 -8.37 44.84 -27.11
C GLU A 498 -8.58 46.25 -26.55
N GLU A 499 -7.52 46.86 -26.02
CA GLU A 499 -7.55 48.28 -25.60
C GLU A 499 -7.70 49.24 -26.79
N ASN A 500 -7.34 48.79 -27.99
CA ASN A 500 -7.42 49.59 -29.21
C ASN A 500 -8.83 49.54 -29.82
N ILE A 501 -9.27 50.70 -30.33
CA ILE A 501 -10.51 50.83 -31.10
C ILE A 501 -10.24 50.72 -32.60
N ASP A 502 -11.18 50.12 -33.33
CA ASP A 502 -11.16 50.03 -34.78
C ASP A 502 -11.58 51.35 -35.47
N ALA A 503 -11.55 51.37 -36.80
CA ALA A 503 -11.93 52.52 -37.60
C ALA A 503 -13.42 52.95 -37.44
N THR A 504 -14.24 52.12 -36.78
CA THR A 504 -15.65 52.39 -36.48
C THR A 504 -15.89 52.87 -35.05
N GLY A 505 -14.82 53.02 -34.26
CA GLY A 505 -14.87 53.46 -32.86
C GLY A 505 -15.27 52.36 -31.87
N LYS A 506 -15.27 51.09 -32.30
CA LYS A 506 -15.56 49.92 -31.44
C LYS A 506 -14.27 49.24 -31.02
N LEU A 507 -14.25 48.63 -29.84
CA LEU A 507 -13.08 47.86 -29.40
C LEU A 507 -12.88 46.63 -30.30
N ILE A 508 -11.63 46.34 -30.64
CA ILE A 508 -11.28 45.22 -31.51
C ILE A 508 -11.59 43.91 -30.78
N PRO A 509 -12.37 42.98 -31.36
CA PRO A 509 -12.73 41.74 -30.71
C PRO A 509 -11.53 40.80 -30.62
N ARG A 510 -11.26 40.27 -29.43
CA ARG A 510 -10.41 39.10 -29.23
C ARG A 510 -11.22 37.82 -29.26
N LEU A 511 -12.38 37.85 -28.59
CA LEU A 511 -13.40 36.80 -28.58
C LEU A 511 -14.71 37.38 -29.10
N GLY A 512 -15.23 36.83 -30.21
CA GLY A 512 -16.41 37.37 -30.89
C GLY A 512 -17.64 37.44 -30.00
N THR A 513 -17.87 36.42 -29.17
CA THR A 513 -19.05 36.35 -28.29
C THR A 513 -18.99 37.39 -27.17
N ILE A 514 -17.83 37.52 -26.51
CA ILE A 514 -17.64 38.51 -25.44
C ILE A 514 -17.74 39.92 -26.00
N ALA A 515 -17.07 40.19 -27.13
CA ALA A 515 -17.12 41.49 -27.77
C ALA A 515 -18.53 41.86 -28.24
N PHE A 516 -19.33 40.89 -28.69
CA PHE A 516 -20.74 41.12 -29.01
C PHE A 516 -21.55 41.48 -27.77
N LEU A 517 -21.49 40.67 -26.71
CA LEU A 517 -22.23 40.91 -25.47
C LEU A 517 -21.86 42.24 -24.81
N TYR A 518 -20.58 42.61 -24.84
CA TYR A 518 -20.09 43.88 -24.29
C TYR A 518 -20.56 45.10 -25.10
N ASN A 519 -20.51 45.02 -26.44
CA ASN A 519 -20.94 46.13 -27.29
C ASN A 519 -22.48 46.26 -27.40
N PHE A 520 -23.21 45.20 -27.08
CA PHE A 520 -24.68 45.14 -27.21
C PHE A 520 -25.33 44.55 -25.93
N PRO A 521 -25.21 45.22 -24.77
CA PRO A 521 -25.62 44.67 -23.48
C PRO A 521 -27.13 44.45 -23.35
N GLU A 522 -27.96 45.17 -24.12
CA GLU A 522 -29.43 45.05 -24.08
C GLU A 522 -29.98 44.01 -25.07
N VAL A 523 -29.14 43.33 -25.84
CA VAL A 523 -29.58 42.35 -26.85
C VAL A 523 -29.60 40.95 -26.23
N ASP A 524 -30.79 40.38 -26.07
CA ASP A 524 -31.03 39.05 -25.47
C ASP A 524 -31.69 38.04 -26.42
N GLU A 525 -32.12 38.45 -27.62
CA GLU A 525 -32.78 37.57 -28.59
C GLU A 525 -32.59 38.04 -30.04
N GLY A 526 -32.97 37.19 -31.00
CA GLY A 526 -32.95 37.48 -32.43
C GLY A 526 -31.81 36.83 -33.21
N GLY A 527 -31.81 36.97 -34.54
CA GLY A 527 -30.89 36.24 -35.42
C GLY A 527 -29.41 36.52 -35.16
N SER A 528 -29.04 37.77 -34.88
CA SER A 528 -27.65 38.14 -34.56
C SER A 528 -27.22 37.60 -33.19
N TYR A 529 -28.11 37.63 -32.20
CA TYR A 529 -27.85 37.06 -30.88
C TYR A 529 -27.62 35.55 -30.98
N ASN A 530 -28.57 34.84 -31.60
CA ASN A 530 -28.52 33.40 -31.76
C ASN A 530 -27.22 32.96 -32.47
N ALA A 531 -26.80 33.68 -33.51
CA ALA A 531 -25.57 33.36 -34.24
C ALA A 531 -24.30 33.53 -33.40
N ASN A 532 -24.25 34.53 -32.50
CA ASN A 532 -23.08 34.76 -31.65
C ASN A 532 -23.05 33.83 -30.43
N MET A 533 -24.21 33.35 -29.96
CA MET A 533 -24.33 32.46 -28.79
C MET A 533 -24.36 30.97 -29.16
N GLU A 534 -24.52 30.62 -30.44
CA GLU A 534 -24.74 29.24 -30.91
C GLU A 534 -23.72 28.25 -30.34
N ASP A 535 -22.44 28.57 -30.45
CA ASP A 535 -21.35 27.67 -30.05
C ASP A 535 -21.21 27.55 -28.54
N LEU A 536 -21.44 28.65 -27.82
CA LEU A 536 -21.47 28.70 -26.36
C LEU A 536 -22.65 27.88 -25.81
N ILE A 537 -23.83 27.99 -26.42
CA ILE A 537 -25.01 27.19 -26.04
C ILE A 537 -24.76 25.71 -26.40
N ALA A 538 -24.22 25.43 -27.58
CA ALA A 538 -23.92 24.07 -28.04
C ALA A 538 -22.91 23.38 -27.13
N PHE A 539 -21.92 24.11 -26.59
CA PHE A 539 -20.91 23.59 -25.65
C PHE A 539 -21.54 22.86 -24.46
N PHE A 540 -22.65 23.38 -23.93
CA PHE A 540 -23.40 22.83 -22.80
C PHE A 540 -24.61 21.98 -23.20
N THR A 541 -24.96 21.88 -24.48
CA THR A 541 -26.19 21.22 -24.93
C THR A 541 -25.91 19.77 -25.36
N PRO A 542 -26.53 18.76 -24.69
CA PRO A 542 -26.35 17.35 -25.06
C PRO A 542 -26.72 17.05 -26.51
N GLY A 543 -25.93 16.19 -27.15
CA GLY A 543 -26.24 15.66 -28.49
C GLY A 543 -25.90 16.58 -29.67
N THR A 544 -25.29 17.75 -29.42
CA THR A 544 -24.80 18.63 -30.48
C THR A 544 -23.35 18.28 -30.87
N PRO A 545 -22.92 18.49 -32.12
CA PRO A 545 -21.54 18.20 -32.54
C PRO A 545 -20.45 19.05 -31.85
N LYS A 546 -20.84 20.22 -31.30
CA LYS A 546 -19.94 21.15 -30.58
C LYS A 546 -20.04 21.01 -29.05
N SER A 547 -20.82 20.04 -28.58
CA SER A 547 -20.95 19.72 -27.16
C SER A 547 -19.63 19.20 -26.61
N ILE A 548 -19.13 19.82 -25.55
CA ILE A 548 -17.90 19.40 -24.86
C ILE A 548 -18.16 19.14 -23.38
N PHE A 549 -19.00 19.96 -22.73
CA PHE A 549 -19.44 19.76 -21.35
C PHE A 549 -20.97 19.82 -21.22
N PRO A 550 -21.68 18.86 -21.83
CA PRO A 550 -23.14 18.85 -21.85
C PRO A 550 -23.77 18.72 -20.46
N ILE A 551 -24.66 19.65 -20.11
CA ILE A 551 -25.48 19.62 -18.90
C ILE A 551 -26.90 19.23 -19.30
N LYS A 552 -27.43 18.16 -18.71
CA LYS A 552 -28.77 17.63 -18.99
C LYS A 552 -29.85 18.57 -18.46
N ASN A 553 -29.67 19.08 -17.25
CA ASN A 553 -30.61 20.00 -16.65
C ASN A 553 -30.72 21.29 -17.49
N THR A 554 -31.84 21.47 -18.19
CA THR A 554 -32.07 22.63 -19.06
C THR A 554 -32.08 23.94 -18.28
N GLN A 555 -32.73 23.98 -17.12
CA GLN A 555 -32.77 25.19 -16.28
C GLN A 555 -31.36 25.56 -15.78
N GLY A 556 -30.61 24.58 -15.28
CA GLY A 556 -29.22 24.80 -14.85
C GLY A 556 -28.31 25.24 -15.99
N ARG A 557 -28.56 24.77 -17.23
CA ARG A 557 -27.85 25.25 -18.41
C ARG A 557 -28.20 26.70 -18.74
N GLU A 558 -29.47 27.07 -18.69
CA GLU A 558 -29.92 28.45 -18.92
C GLU A 558 -29.34 29.40 -17.86
N GLU A 559 -29.39 29.04 -16.59
CA GLU A 559 -28.78 29.79 -15.48
C GLU A 559 -27.27 29.97 -15.69
N LEU A 560 -26.55 28.94 -16.12
CA LEU A 560 -25.12 29.02 -16.40
C LEU A 560 -24.82 29.97 -17.57
N ILE A 561 -25.64 29.97 -18.62
CA ILE A 561 -25.50 30.89 -19.75
C ILE A 561 -25.72 32.33 -19.29
N GLU A 562 -26.70 32.59 -18.42
CA GLU A 562 -26.93 33.92 -17.85
C GLU A 562 -25.73 34.39 -17.01
N ILE A 563 -25.15 33.54 -16.17
CA ILE A 563 -23.91 33.87 -15.41
C ILE A 563 -22.79 34.30 -16.38
N ILE A 564 -22.60 33.56 -17.48
CA ILE A 564 -21.57 33.88 -18.47
C ILE A 564 -21.89 35.21 -19.18
N LYS A 565 -23.16 35.46 -19.53
CA LYS A 565 -23.60 36.70 -20.18
C LYS A 565 -23.32 37.91 -19.29
N ASP A 566 -23.70 37.84 -18.02
CA ASP A 566 -23.56 38.94 -17.07
C ASP A 566 -22.08 39.28 -16.83
N ALA A 567 -21.23 38.26 -16.69
CA ALA A 567 -19.78 38.46 -16.60
C ALA A 567 -19.22 39.17 -17.84
N CYS A 568 -19.56 38.66 -19.04
CA CYS A 568 -19.08 39.23 -20.30
C CYS A 568 -19.57 40.66 -20.58
N ARG A 569 -20.79 41.01 -20.15
CA ARG A 569 -21.40 42.33 -20.34
C ARG A 569 -20.77 43.42 -19.46
N THR A 570 -20.28 43.05 -18.29
CA THR A 570 -19.84 44.03 -17.28
C THR A 570 -18.54 44.72 -17.70
N ASN A 571 -17.53 43.94 -18.07
CA ASN A 571 -16.18 44.45 -18.32
C ASN A 571 -15.61 44.07 -19.70
N GLY A 572 -16.31 43.25 -20.49
CA GLY A 572 -15.80 42.76 -21.77
C GLY A 572 -14.63 41.77 -21.63
N ASP A 573 -14.45 41.21 -20.44
CA ASP A 573 -13.46 40.21 -20.09
C ASP A 573 -14.06 39.16 -19.13
N LEU A 574 -13.29 38.12 -18.83
CA LEU A 574 -13.61 37.13 -17.81
C LEU A 574 -12.48 37.10 -16.79
N THR A 575 -12.75 37.66 -15.62
CA THR A 575 -11.84 37.64 -14.47
C THR A 575 -11.63 36.22 -13.94
N LEU A 576 -10.59 36.02 -13.14
CA LEU A 576 -10.33 34.71 -12.52
C LEU A 576 -11.47 34.24 -11.61
N ALA A 577 -12.13 35.17 -10.91
CA ALA A 577 -13.24 34.87 -10.02
C ALA A 577 -14.47 34.39 -10.82
N GLU A 578 -14.81 35.07 -11.91
CA GLU A 578 -15.91 34.67 -12.79
C GLU A 578 -15.62 33.33 -13.48
N GLN A 579 -14.39 33.10 -13.95
CA GLN A 579 -13.98 31.80 -14.49
C GLN A 579 -14.19 30.68 -13.47
N ASP A 580 -13.81 30.91 -12.21
CA ASP A 580 -13.98 29.93 -11.13
C ASP A 580 -15.45 29.72 -10.78
N GLU A 581 -16.26 30.77 -10.76
CA GLU A 581 -17.71 30.70 -10.56
C GLU A 581 -18.39 29.87 -11.66
N ILE A 582 -18.12 30.19 -12.92
CA ILE A 582 -18.66 29.49 -14.10
C ILE A 582 -18.31 28.00 -14.02
N PHE A 583 -17.03 27.67 -13.79
CA PHE A 583 -16.61 26.26 -13.69
C PHE A 583 -17.26 25.56 -12.49
N ASN A 584 -17.27 26.18 -11.31
CA ASN A 584 -17.84 25.58 -10.11
C ASN A 584 -19.34 25.33 -10.26
N PHE A 585 -20.08 26.27 -10.88
CA PHE A 585 -21.50 26.10 -11.16
C PHE A 585 -21.73 24.95 -12.14
N ALA A 586 -21.01 24.94 -13.28
CA ALA A 586 -21.09 23.85 -14.26
C ALA A 586 -20.76 22.48 -13.64
N TRP A 587 -19.72 22.43 -12.81
CA TRP A 587 -19.30 21.23 -12.09
C TRP A 587 -20.38 20.73 -11.11
N GLN A 588 -21.01 21.63 -10.34
CA GLN A 588 -22.11 21.25 -9.45
C GLN A 588 -23.28 20.66 -10.24
N LYS A 589 -23.68 21.29 -11.36
CA LYS A 589 -24.74 20.74 -12.23
C LYS A 589 -24.38 19.40 -12.83
N ALA A 590 -23.12 19.20 -13.22
CA ALA A 590 -22.63 17.90 -13.66
C ALA A 590 -22.75 16.82 -12.56
N LEU A 591 -22.44 17.16 -11.30
CA LEU A 591 -22.57 16.24 -10.17
C LEU A 591 -24.04 15.92 -9.85
N GLU A 592 -24.95 16.90 -9.98
CA GLU A 592 -26.40 16.71 -9.85
C GLU A 592 -26.92 15.75 -10.94
N ASP A 593 -26.62 16.01 -12.21
CA ASP A 593 -27.02 15.18 -13.35
C ASP A 593 -26.52 13.73 -13.21
N ARG A 594 -25.29 13.57 -12.72
CA ARG A 594 -24.68 12.26 -12.45
C ARG A 594 -25.44 11.50 -11.36
N LYS A 595 -25.89 12.17 -10.29
CA LYS A 595 -26.65 11.53 -9.20
C LYS A 595 -28.03 11.08 -9.67
N GLU A 596 -28.67 11.84 -10.55
CA GLU A 596 -29.99 11.48 -11.08
C GLU A 596 -29.91 10.31 -12.08
N ALA A 597 -29.07 10.43 -13.10
CA ALA A 597 -28.88 9.39 -14.11
C ALA A 597 -27.53 9.53 -14.85
N PRO A 598 -26.51 8.71 -14.50
CA PRO A 598 -25.20 8.74 -15.16
C PRO A 598 -25.33 8.50 -16.67
N ASP A 599 -24.61 9.26 -17.49
CA ASP A 599 -24.62 9.14 -18.95
C ASP A 599 -23.25 9.41 -19.51
N GLU A 600 -22.79 8.54 -20.40
CA GLU A 600 -21.46 8.64 -21.01
C GLU A 600 -21.33 9.87 -21.93
N LYS A 601 -22.47 10.44 -22.37
CA LYS A 601 -22.52 11.61 -23.25
C LYS A 601 -22.74 12.94 -22.50
N CYS A 602 -22.52 12.95 -21.20
CA CYS A 602 -22.84 14.09 -20.34
C CYS A 602 -21.64 14.56 -19.50
N ALA A 603 -21.46 15.87 -19.44
CA ALA A 603 -20.52 16.60 -18.59
C ALA A 603 -19.14 15.96 -18.47
N ILE A 604 -18.82 15.44 -17.28
CA ILE A 604 -17.52 14.88 -16.90
C ILE A 604 -17.16 13.68 -17.79
N MET A 605 -18.12 12.87 -18.19
CA MET A 605 -17.87 11.66 -18.99
C MET A 605 -17.55 12.01 -20.46
N GLU A 606 -18.19 13.06 -21.00
CA GLU A 606 -17.98 13.50 -22.38
C GLU A 606 -16.66 14.25 -22.55
N ILE A 607 -16.27 15.08 -21.57
CA ILE A 607 -15.09 15.93 -21.70
C ILE A 607 -13.76 15.16 -21.63
N ILE A 608 -13.73 14.02 -20.93
CA ILE A 608 -12.51 13.24 -20.69
C ILE A 608 -11.84 12.73 -21.99
N PRO A 609 -12.56 12.11 -22.95
CA PRO A 609 -11.99 11.76 -24.25
C PRO A 609 -11.36 12.93 -25.00
N HIS A 610 -11.98 14.11 -24.92
CA HIS A 610 -11.50 15.32 -25.57
C HIS A 610 -10.23 15.83 -24.89
N LEU A 611 -10.22 15.88 -23.56
CA LEU A 611 -9.05 16.22 -22.74
C LEU A 611 -7.86 15.32 -23.10
N PHE A 612 -8.06 14.00 -23.10
CA PHE A 612 -6.99 13.05 -23.45
C PHE A 612 -6.40 13.35 -24.85
N LYS A 613 -7.27 13.55 -25.85
CA LYS A 613 -6.83 13.79 -27.24
C LYS A 613 -5.96 15.04 -27.38
N ASP A 614 -6.27 16.09 -26.62
CA ASP A 614 -5.52 17.34 -26.67
C ASP A 614 -4.27 17.32 -25.78
N ALA A 615 -4.35 16.78 -24.56
CA ALA A 615 -3.23 16.61 -23.64
C ALA A 615 -2.13 15.69 -24.20
N ALA A 616 -2.50 14.69 -25.01
CA ALA A 616 -1.54 13.80 -25.66
C ALA A 616 -0.67 14.48 -26.74
N LYS A 617 -0.98 15.71 -27.16
CA LYS A 617 -0.25 16.41 -28.24
C LYS A 617 1.07 17.03 -27.76
N ASP A 618 1.12 17.59 -26.56
CA ASP A 618 2.34 18.18 -25.98
C ASP A 618 2.32 18.05 -24.45
N HIS A 619 3.15 17.14 -23.91
CA HIS A 619 3.29 16.94 -22.45
C HIS A 619 3.80 18.17 -21.66
N ARG A 620 4.22 19.24 -22.34
CA ARG A 620 4.76 20.46 -21.72
C ARG A 620 3.72 21.56 -21.60
N ASP A 621 2.55 21.41 -22.21
CA ASP A 621 1.45 22.36 -21.99
C ASP A 621 0.77 22.10 -20.63
N GLY A 622 -0.09 23.01 -20.18
CA GLY A 622 -0.84 22.83 -18.93
C GLY A 622 -2.07 21.93 -19.06
N LEU A 623 -2.15 21.10 -20.11
CA LEU A 623 -3.20 20.09 -20.26
C LEU A 623 -2.63 18.72 -19.89
N PHE A 624 -3.14 18.16 -18.81
CA PHE A 624 -2.62 16.91 -18.28
C PHE A 624 -3.51 15.72 -18.62
N ILE A 625 -2.88 14.56 -18.82
CA ILE A 625 -3.59 13.29 -19.00
C ILE A 625 -4.37 12.98 -17.71
N PRO A 626 -5.63 12.49 -17.80
CA PRO A 626 -6.37 12.08 -16.61
C PRO A 626 -5.58 11.08 -15.75
N GLU A 627 -5.40 11.40 -14.48
CA GLU A 627 -4.58 10.63 -13.55
C GLU A 627 -5.29 10.43 -12.22
N MET A 628 -5.20 9.22 -11.67
CA MET A 628 -5.59 8.90 -10.30
C MET A 628 -4.33 8.58 -9.49
N THR A 629 -4.05 9.39 -8.46
CA THR A 629 -2.87 9.27 -7.60
C THR A 629 -3.23 8.80 -6.19
N ILE A 630 -2.58 7.72 -5.75
CA ILE A 630 -2.73 7.17 -4.41
C ILE A 630 -1.38 7.26 -3.69
N ASN A 631 -1.33 8.03 -2.59
CA ASN A 631 -0.14 8.18 -1.77
C ASN A 631 -0.34 7.52 -0.39
N SER A 632 -0.14 6.21 -0.31
CA SER A 632 -0.36 5.46 0.93
C SER A 632 0.33 4.10 0.90
N PHE A 633 0.70 3.59 2.07
CA PHE A 633 0.93 2.16 2.21
C PHE A 633 -0.40 1.43 2.22
N LEU A 634 -0.51 0.36 1.43
CA LEU A 634 -1.71 -0.42 1.20
C LEU A 634 -1.46 -1.85 1.66
N ILE A 635 -2.26 -2.35 2.60
CA ILE A 635 -2.15 -3.71 3.13
C ILE A 635 -3.50 -4.43 3.09
N SER A 636 -3.57 -5.55 2.39
CA SER A 636 -4.76 -6.40 2.31
C SER A 636 -4.48 -7.81 2.82
N SER A 637 -5.51 -8.48 3.34
CA SER A 637 -5.36 -9.84 3.89
C SER A 637 -6.01 -10.91 3.03
N GLU A 638 -6.89 -10.55 2.10
CA GLU A 638 -7.47 -11.51 1.16
C GLU A 638 -6.46 -11.94 0.09
N LYS A 639 -6.52 -13.21 -0.28
CA LYS A 639 -5.81 -13.78 -1.43
C LYS A 639 -6.32 -13.15 -2.71
N ARG A 640 -5.51 -13.26 -3.76
CA ARG A 640 -5.85 -12.74 -5.08
C ARG A 640 -7.15 -13.38 -5.57
N SER A 641 -8.10 -12.54 -5.95
CA SER A 641 -9.47 -12.92 -6.34
C SER A 641 -9.71 -12.97 -7.85
N SER A 642 -8.66 -12.87 -8.67
CA SER A 642 -8.75 -12.95 -10.13
C SER A 642 -8.44 -14.37 -10.64
N ILE A 643 -9.05 -14.77 -11.77
CA ILE A 643 -8.79 -16.07 -12.40
C ILE A 643 -7.31 -16.13 -12.79
N TRP A 644 -6.55 -16.82 -11.96
CA TRP A 644 -5.11 -16.82 -12.04
C TRP A 644 -4.60 -17.84 -13.07
N ARG A 645 -4.35 -17.37 -14.29
CA ARG A 645 -3.55 -18.13 -15.28
C ARG A 645 -2.15 -17.52 -15.33
N GLN A 646 -1.10 -18.32 -15.20
CA GLN A 646 0.28 -17.83 -15.36
C GLN A 646 0.49 -17.25 -16.78
N GLY A 647 1.30 -16.18 -16.91
CA GLY A 647 1.60 -15.56 -18.21
C GLY A 647 0.66 -14.40 -18.63
N ASN A 648 0.81 -13.88 -19.85
CA ASN A 648 -0.02 -12.77 -20.34
C ASN A 648 -1.45 -13.21 -20.63
N ASN A 649 -2.41 -12.51 -20.02
CA ASN A 649 -3.82 -12.73 -20.30
C ASN A 649 -4.57 -11.41 -20.19
N SER A 650 -5.36 -11.08 -21.22
CA SER A 650 -6.21 -9.89 -21.32
C SER A 650 -7.31 -9.81 -20.24
N ASN A 651 -7.47 -10.84 -19.42
CA ASN A 651 -8.43 -10.87 -18.31
C ASN A 651 -7.75 -10.71 -16.94
N LYS A 652 -6.42 -10.55 -16.87
CA LYS A 652 -5.72 -10.27 -15.62
C LYS A 652 -5.95 -8.82 -15.22
N ALA A 653 -6.42 -8.64 -13.99
CA ALA A 653 -6.57 -7.34 -13.35
C ALA A 653 -6.05 -7.41 -11.92
N MET A 654 -5.65 -6.26 -11.39
CA MET A 654 -5.53 -6.06 -9.94
C MET A 654 -6.92 -6.07 -9.29
N ASP A 655 -6.98 -5.90 -7.97
CA ASP A 655 -8.24 -5.61 -7.29
C ASP A 655 -8.66 -4.16 -7.63
N GLU A 656 -9.20 -3.98 -8.83
CA GLU A 656 -9.57 -2.67 -9.37
C GLU A 656 -10.83 -2.74 -10.23
N ILE A 657 -11.47 -1.59 -10.44
CA ILE A 657 -12.75 -1.43 -11.12
C ILE A 657 -12.69 -0.14 -11.95
N GLY A 658 -13.00 -0.25 -13.24
CA GLY A 658 -13.22 0.85 -14.16
C GLY A 658 -14.55 0.69 -14.90
N ASN A 659 -15.01 1.73 -15.60
CA ASN A 659 -16.15 1.68 -16.54
C ASN A 659 -17.19 0.58 -16.25
N VAL A 660 -17.99 0.78 -15.20
CA VAL A 660 -18.96 -0.21 -14.74
C VAL A 660 -20.15 -0.27 -15.70
N GLY A 661 -20.45 -1.46 -16.23
CA GLY A 661 -21.54 -1.69 -17.20
C GLY A 661 -21.16 -1.39 -18.65
N ASP A 662 -22.14 -1.02 -19.48
CA ASP A 662 -21.93 -0.76 -20.92
C ASP A 662 -21.37 0.64 -21.22
N LYS A 663 -21.28 1.51 -20.21
CA LYS A 663 -20.91 2.92 -20.35
C LYS A 663 -19.39 3.07 -20.22
N LYS A 664 -18.74 3.56 -21.28
CA LYS A 664 -17.28 3.75 -21.31
C LYS A 664 -16.93 5.20 -21.56
N TYR A 665 -16.41 5.89 -20.54
CA TYR A 665 -15.95 7.28 -20.67
C TYR A 665 -14.55 7.41 -21.28
N ILE A 666 -13.77 6.33 -21.36
CA ILE A 666 -12.50 6.30 -22.11
C ILE A 666 -12.48 5.07 -23.01
N LYS A 667 -12.18 5.30 -24.30
CA LYS A 667 -12.08 4.27 -25.33
C LYS A 667 -10.66 4.23 -25.90
N PRO A 668 -10.14 3.05 -26.30
CA PRO A 668 -8.85 2.96 -26.98
C PRO A 668 -8.77 3.90 -28.19
N PRO A 669 -7.63 4.58 -28.43
CA PRO A 669 -6.34 4.41 -27.77
C PRO A 669 -6.17 5.20 -26.45
N GLY A 670 -7.23 5.83 -25.92
CA GLY A 670 -7.20 6.61 -24.68
C GLY A 670 -6.79 5.81 -23.45
N PHE A 671 -6.16 6.49 -22.48
CA PHE A 671 -5.85 5.91 -21.19
C PHE A 671 -5.93 6.90 -20.02
N ILE A 672 -6.13 6.36 -18.80
CA ILE A 672 -5.84 7.07 -17.54
C ILE A 672 -4.50 6.60 -16.98
N ILE A 673 -3.82 7.44 -16.22
CA ILE A 673 -2.67 7.04 -15.42
C ILE A 673 -3.17 6.61 -14.04
N LEU A 674 -2.90 5.38 -13.62
CA LEU A 674 -3.10 4.95 -12.24
C LEU A 674 -1.76 4.91 -11.54
N ARG A 675 -1.54 5.87 -10.63
CA ARG A 675 -0.28 6.04 -9.94
C ARG A 675 -0.39 5.71 -8.46
N ILE A 676 0.47 4.81 -8.00
CA ILE A 676 0.58 4.45 -6.59
C ILE A 676 1.97 4.84 -6.11
N TYR A 677 2.01 5.87 -5.27
CA TYR A 677 3.13 6.13 -4.38
C TYR A 677 2.91 5.33 -3.11
N GLY A 678 3.61 4.20 -2.97
CA GLY A 678 3.40 3.34 -1.82
C GLY A 678 3.80 1.90 -2.01
N GLY A 679 3.75 1.16 -0.91
CA GLY A 679 3.80 -0.29 -0.92
C GLY A 679 2.42 -0.87 -1.03
N TYR A 680 2.28 -1.86 -1.88
CA TYR A 680 1.12 -2.73 -1.94
C TYR A 680 1.50 -4.10 -1.39
N ALA A 681 1.05 -4.38 -0.17
CA ALA A 681 1.32 -5.62 0.56
C ALA A 681 0.05 -6.46 0.68
N ARG A 682 0.01 -7.60 0.00
CA ARG A 682 -0.99 -8.65 0.19
C ARG A 682 -0.43 -9.70 1.13
N ILE A 683 -1.19 -10.05 2.18
CA ILE A 683 -0.78 -11.06 3.17
C ILE A 683 -1.31 -12.45 2.80
N GLY A 684 -2.42 -12.54 2.05
CA GLY A 684 -2.93 -13.80 1.49
C GLY A 684 -3.51 -14.79 2.52
N ARG A 685 -4.12 -14.31 3.60
CA ARG A 685 -4.63 -15.15 4.71
C ARG A 685 -6.08 -15.57 4.61
N LYS A 686 -6.88 -14.84 3.83
CA LYS A 686 -8.32 -15.10 3.67
C LYS A 686 -8.63 -15.43 2.23
N GLU A 687 -9.54 -16.37 2.03
CA GLU A 687 -10.09 -16.61 0.70
C GLU A 687 -10.99 -15.43 0.29
N PRO A 688 -11.00 -15.05 -0.99
CA PRO A 688 -11.82 -13.95 -1.46
C PRO A 688 -13.30 -14.28 -1.38
N SER A 689 -14.12 -13.30 -1.00
CA SER A 689 -15.58 -13.48 -0.89
C SER A 689 -16.31 -13.47 -2.25
N TYR A 690 -15.71 -12.86 -3.27
CA TYR A 690 -16.17 -12.86 -4.66
C TYR A 690 -14.97 -12.69 -5.60
N PHE A 691 -15.12 -13.03 -6.88
CA PHE A 691 -14.04 -12.91 -7.86
C PHE A 691 -14.15 -11.60 -8.65
N ILE A 692 -13.05 -10.86 -8.75
CA ILE A 692 -12.94 -9.69 -9.62
C ILE A 692 -12.43 -10.17 -10.98
N SER A 693 -13.23 -9.93 -12.02
CA SER A 693 -12.84 -10.22 -13.40
C SER A 693 -12.12 -9.04 -14.05
N GLY A 694 -11.43 -9.28 -15.16
CA GLY A 694 -10.86 -8.21 -15.99
C GLY A 694 -11.90 -7.40 -16.80
N GLU A 695 -13.19 -7.79 -16.77
CA GLU A 695 -14.21 -7.22 -17.66
C GLU A 695 -14.38 -5.71 -17.52
N HIS A 696 -14.34 -5.23 -16.28
CA HIS A 696 -14.47 -3.82 -15.92
C HIS A 696 -13.11 -3.08 -15.90
N THR A 697 -12.01 -3.67 -16.33
CA THR A 697 -10.66 -3.06 -16.14
C THR A 697 -9.77 -3.12 -17.37
N THR A 698 -9.75 -4.23 -18.11
CA THR A 698 -8.78 -4.44 -19.19
C THR A 698 -9.20 -3.83 -20.53
N LYS A 699 -10.45 -3.34 -20.63
CA LYS A 699 -10.96 -2.71 -21.85
C LYS A 699 -10.70 -1.20 -21.93
N THR A 700 -10.08 -0.59 -20.92
CA THR A 700 -10.17 0.87 -20.69
C THR A 700 -8.85 1.64 -20.78
N GLY A 701 -7.73 0.98 -21.08
CA GLY A 701 -6.42 1.65 -21.20
C GLY A 701 -6.02 2.35 -19.89
N VAL A 702 -5.32 1.68 -18.99
CA VAL A 702 -5.02 2.20 -17.64
C VAL A 702 -3.52 2.13 -17.40
N LEU A 703 -2.75 3.14 -17.75
CA LEU A 703 -1.31 3.05 -17.59
C LEU A 703 -0.89 2.98 -16.10
N ARG A 704 -0.51 1.80 -15.58
CA ARG A 704 -0.14 1.62 -14.16
C ARG A 704 1.30 2.10 -13.90
N ARG A 705 1.46 2.88 -12.84
CA ARG A 705 2.74 3.44 -12.38
C ARG A 705 2.88 3.19 -10.88
N ILE A 706 3.69 2.21 -10.51
CA ILE A 706 3.94 1.90 -9.09
C ILE A 706 5.34 2.39 -8.73
N VAL A 707 5.39 3.40 -7.88
CA VAL A 707 6.64 4.06 -7.51
C VAL A 707 6.80 3.99 -6.00
N TRP A 708 7.92 3.42 -5.57
CA TRP A 708 8.32 3.51 -4.18
C TRP A 708 9.09 4.80 -3.93
N ASP A 709 8.47 5.76 -3.25
CA ASP A 709 9.12 7.03 -2.89
C ASP A 709 9.05 7.27 -1.39
N ASN A 710 10.10 6.85 -0.68
CA ASN A 710 10.21 7.12 0.75
C ASN A 710 10.12 8.63 1.02
N THR A 711 10.66 9.51 0.17
CA THR A 711 10.63 10.95 0.42
C THR A 711 9.22 11.52 0.42
N ASN A 712 8.28 10.93 -0.32
CA ASN A 712 6.88 11.36 -0.31
C ASN A 712 6.07 10.68 0.79
N LEU A 713 6.36 9.43 1.11
CA LEU A 713 5.56 8.62 2.05
C LEU A 713 6.04 8.68 3.50
N THR A 714 7.35 8.81 3.71
CA THR A 714 8.01 8.70 5.02
C THR A 714 9.29 9.55 5.11
N ASN A 715 9.37 10.52 6.02
CA ASN A 715 10.69 11.00 6.48
C ASN A 715 11.02 10.30 7.82
N GLN A 716 12.26 10.42 8.32
CA GLN A 716 12.64 9.84 9.61
C GLN A 716 11.69 10.27 10.75
N ASP A 717 11.16 11.49 10.67
CA ASP A 717 10.27 12.08 11.68
C ASP A 717 8.80 11.70 11.50
N TYR A 718 8.44 11.06 10.39
CA TYR A 718 7.06 10.95 9.95
C TYR A 718 6.78 9.62 9.24
N ARG A 719 6.24 8.68 9.99
CA ARG A 719 5.77 7.37 9.52
C ARG A 719 4.36 7.10 10.03
N PRO A 720 3.49 6.45 9.25
CA PRO A 720 2.17 6.06 9.72
C PRO A 720 2.28 5.15 10.95
N LEU A 721 1.28 5.25 11.83
CA LEU A 721 1.23 4.49 13.07
C LEU A 721 0.98 3.00 12.78
N GLU A 722 1.37 2.15 13.72
CA GLU A 722 0.91 0.75 13.76
C GLU A 722 1.17 -0.09 12.48
N GLN A 723 2.25 0.22 11.75
CA GLN A 723 2.72 -0.61 10.64
C GLN A 723 2.95 -2.06 11.08
N PRO A 724 2.44 -3.05 10.33
CA PRO A 724 2.74 -4.46 10.57
C PRO A 724 4.23 -4.75 10.45
N VAL A 725 4.69 -5.68 11.29
CA VAL A 725 6.09 -6.01 11.43
C VAL A 725 6.27 -7.53 11.42
N THR A 726 7.44 -7.98 11.01
CA THR A 726 7.89 -9.37 11.13
C THR A 726 9.33 -9.40 11.64
N HIS A 727 9.69 -10.44 12.38
CA HIS A 727 11.04 -10.65 12.90
C HIS A 727 11.63 -11.95 12.34
N ASN A 728 12.74 -11.83 11.62
CA ASN A 728 13.50 -12.97 11.10
C ASN A 728 14.71 -13.23 12.01
N VAL A 729 15.11 -14.49 12.13
CA VAL A 729 16.37 -14.82 12.83
C VAL A 729 17.50 -14.82 11.82
N LEU A 730 18.49 -13.94 12.00
CA LEU A 730 19.66 -13.86 11.10
C LEU A 730 20.80 -14.77 11.54
N THR A 731 21.12 -14.73 12.83
CA THR A 731 22.21 -15.50 13.39
C THR A 731 21.75 -16.14 14.70
N ILE A 732 22.22 -17.36 14.93
CA ILE A 732 22.10 -18.07 16.19
C ILE A 732 23.49 -18.63 16.50
N SER A 733 23.97 -18.38 17.71
CA SER A 733 25.14 -19.06 18.25
C SER A 733 24.82 -19.61 19.64
N GLU A 734 25.27 -20.84 19.88
CA GLU A 734 25.11 -21.53 21.15
C GLU A 734 26.47 -21.73 21.81
N THR A 735 26.55 -21.42 23.11
CA THR A 735 27.73 -21.68 23.94
C THR A 735 27.33 -22.35 25.24
N LEU A 736 28.12 -23.32 25.72
CA LEU A 736 28.00 -23.83 27.08
C LEU A 736 28.46 -22.76 28.07
N ILE A 737 27.72 -22.62 29.18
CA ILE A 737 28.07 -21.71 30.28
C ILE A 737 28.06 -22.47 31.61
N THR A 738 28.71 -21.90 32.61
CA THR A 738 28.67 -22.40 33.99
C THR A 738 27.37 -22.00 34.69
N GLU A 739 27.01 -22.73 35.76
CA GLU A 739 25.87 -22.36 36.60
C GLU A 739 26.05 -20.97 37.24
N LYS A 740 27.28 -20.61 37.61
CA LYS A 740 27.61 -19.27 38.13
C LYS A 740 27.26 -18.17 37.12
N GLU A 741 27.63 -18.36 35.85
CA GLU A 741 27.30 -17.42 34.77
C GLU A 741 25.78 -17.32 34.54
N TYR A 742 25.03 -18.41 34.73
CA TYR A 742 23.56 -18.38 34.67
C TYR A 742 22.95 -17.57 35.83
N GLU A 743 23.49 -17.69 37.05
CA GLU A 743 22.99 -16.90 38.17
C GLU A 743 23.34 -15.41 38.05
N GLU A 744 24.57 -15.11 37.62
CA GLU A 744 25.06 -13.75 37.36
C GLU A 744 24.44 -13.10 36.11
N PHE A 745 23.72 -13.86 35.28
CA PHE A 745 23.04 -13.35 34.08
C PHE A 745 22.07 -12.19 34.41
N SER A 746 21.53 -12.18 35.63
CA SER A 746 20.62 -11.16 36.16
C SER A 746 21.28 -9.78 36.35
N GLY A 747 22.62 -9.70 36.32
CA GLY A 747 23.40 -8.57 36.86
C GLY A 747 23.58 -8.71 38.37
N LYS A 748 24.66 -8.14 38.94
CA LYS A 748 24.74 -7.96 40.40
C LYS A 748 23.66 -6.95 40.80
N GLU A 749 22.83 -7.32 41.78
CA GLU A 749 21.97 -6.37 42.48
C GLU A 749 22.77 -5.18 43.03
#